data_AF-A0A6C0GW51-F1
#
_entry.id   AF-A0A6C0GW51-F1
#
_cell.length_a   1.000
_cell.length_b   1.000
_cell.length_c   1.000
_cell.angle_alpha   90.00
_cell.angle_beta   90.00
_cell.angle_gamma   90.00
#
_symmetry.space_group_name_H-M   'P 1'
#
loop_
_entity.id
_entity.type
_entity.pdbx_description
1 polymer ?
#
loop_
_entity_poly.entity_id
_entity_poly.type
_entity_poly.pdbx_seq_one_letter_code
_entity_poly.pdbx_strand_id
1 'polypeptide(L)'
;MAQQQAQQRNDQNTLPAKVSSLLSQMPAKDAKELSASMNEMAGMGEAGLVEIATKLSPVGKGDNTALEYALGSFSYYVMQSGKEDVRQMSARAYCQALEKLTDKENKEFIIRQLQRIGKDEAIPCLQAYLQDERLCDPAARALIKVNSAAANKVLLNALQNAQGSCRLSLVEALGDSRYKEAVGVITPLVSNEDPKLKKLALYALANIADPSSEAILTKAAQESKFVYDNTNTMAAYVRYIQRLTETGNQAQAEKMAQTLLNTAKEENQIHTRTAALKLLTTIKAEKSMPWLLEASADKNLEYRAAALQFAASYITPATTNMWVASLKKAQPDVQAEVITMLGKNGAEAALPAVLKAMKSKNSQVKIAAIGAAGRLGQEKVLADLLGTMKKGNAEEIAAVKEALLIMKGNGIISSVAAALPNMPTTAQAALLQVLGARAAHEKVNEVFTYVKNTNTNVRMAALQALATMVAKENLPQLFALLNETSHPEEVQAVQKAIIEATRTTGDQSQQASLILQQMEKVSADKKPLYFTVLASIGGKSALSAVANAFASGDAATKTAAVDALSQWSDVTAAPALYKIIQQPAESAYLDQALKGYINAVKLASYAPDQKLLMLRNAMQAAKTAEQKKLILREIENNKTFPALIFAGKYLDDAEVQQEAANAVMNIALSDKAYYGTIVRDLLNKTIEVLKGQDSEYQKESMRKFLAEMPQGEGFVPLFNGKDLTGWKGLVADPIKRSKMDAKTLAQEQAKADEEMRSGWKVENGELLFTGHGNNLATVKKYGDFEMFVDWKIFDDGNKDGDAGIYLRGTPQVQIWDTSRVKDSAQVGSGGLYNNQKHMSKPLKVADNPLDEWNTFRILMKGDRVTVYLNGELVTDNVTLENYWDRNSPIFPEEQIELQAHGSRVAYRDIYVREITRPAPFQLSAAEKKEGFKILFDGTNMHSWMGNLTDYVVEEGTIAVYPDRGGKGNLYTKDEYSDFVFRFEFKLTPDANNGLGIRAPLDCDAAYCGMELQILDNEADMYKKLEPYQYHGSVYGVLPAKRGFLKPVGEWNVQEVTVKGSKIKVVLNGTTILDGDLTEARKKGPMDKKEHPGIMRDKGYIGFLGHGSALWFRNIRIKDLSKK
;
A
#
# COMPACT_ATOMS: atom_id res chain seq x y z
N MET A 1 -37.75 -33.71 37.39
CA MET A 1 -37.71 -32.46 36.60
C MET A 1 -36.53 -31.55 36.95
N ALA A 2 -35.91 -31.65 38.12
CA ALA A 2 -34.68 -30.93 38.47
C ALA A 2 -33.43 -31.33 37.65
N GLN A 3 -33.47 -32.44 36.91
CA GLN A 3 -32.41 -32.84 35.99
C GLN A 3 -32.50 -32.16 34.60
N GLN A 4 -33.64 -31.55 34.24
CA GLN A 4 -33.80 -30.85 32.95
C GLN A 4 -33.50 -29.33 33.03
N GLN A 5 -33.53 -28.72 34.22
CA GLN A 5 -33.24 -27.28 34.40
C GLN A 5 -31.77 -26.96 34.72
N ALA A 6 -30.93 -27.96 35.01
CA ALA A 6 -29.48 -27.79 34.99
C ALA A 6 -28.92 -27.66 33.55
N GLN A 7 -29.77 -27.86 32.54
CA GLN A 7 -29.37 -27.99 31.14
C GLN A 7 -29.40 -26.66 30.36
N GLN A 8 -29.96 -25.57 30.93
CA GLN A 8 -30.14 -24.29 30.23
C GLN A 8 -29.34 -23.09 30.78
N ARG A 9 -28.56 -23.25 31.87
CA ARG A 9 -27.58 -22.24 32.33
C ARG A 9 -26.15 -22.49 31.84
N ASN A 10 -25.95 -23.49 30.98
CA ASN A 10 -24.63 -23.91 30.49
C ASN A 10 -24.24 -23.29 29.13
N ASP A 11 -25.12 -22.55 28.45
CA ASP A 11 -24.94 -22.25 27.02
C ASP A 11 -24.12 -20.99 26.69
N GLN A 12 -23.80 -20.11 27.64
CA GLN A 12 -22.93 -18.93 27.40
C GLN A 12 -21.45 -19.12 27.79
N ASN A 13 -21.15 -20.26 28.41
CA ASN A 13 -19.79 -20.78 28.51
C ASN A 13 -19.48 -21.77 27.38
N THR A 14 -20.29 -21.79 26.32
CA THR A 14 -20.08 -22.72 25.22
C THR A 14 -18.86 -22.28 24.44
N LEU A 15 -17.97 -23.24 24.27
CA LEU A 15 -16.78 -23.11 23.45
C LEU A 15 -17.04 -22.45 22.07
N PRO A 16 -18.16 -22.73 21.36
CA PRO A 16 -18.52 -22.00 20.13
C PRO A 16 -18.62 -20.48 20.25
N ALA A 17 -19.19 -19.99 21.34
CA ALA A 17 -19.36 -18.56 21.55
C ALA A 17 -18.00 -17.88 21.79
N LYS A 18 -17.11 -18.53 22.57
CA LYS A 18 -15.73 -18.06 22.81
C LYS A 18 -14.93 -18.00 21.52
N VAL A 19 -15.02 -19.06 20.71
CA VAL A 19 -14.38 -19.13 19.39
C VAL A 19 -14.87 -18.01 18.47
N SER A 20 -16.18 -17.76 18.40
CA SER A 20 -16.73 -16.71 17.53
C SER A 20 -16.30 -15.30 17.98
N SER A 21 -16.22 -15.05 19.29
CA SER A 21 -15.76 -13.77 19.84
C SER A 21 -14.31 -13.50 19.45
N LEU A 22 -13.43 -14.45 19.72
CA LEU A 22 -12.01 -14.37 19.37
C LEU A 22 -11.79 -14.12 17.86
N LEU A 23 -12.50 -14.83 16.99
CA LEU A 23 -12.33 -14.69 15.54
C LEU A 23 -12.79 -13.33 15.02
N SER A 24 -13.75 -12.68 15.67
CA SER A 24 -14.20 -11.33 15.28
C SER A 24 -13.15 -10.24 15.50
N GLN A 25 -12.12 -10.52 16.30
CA GLN A 25 -11.00 -9.63 16.61
C GLN A 25 -9.78 -9.88 15.71
N MET A 26 -9.90 -10.78 14.72
CA MET A 26 -8.81 -11.12 13.80
C MET A 26 -9.02 -10.45 12.43
N PRO A 27 -7.97 -9.90 11.80
CA PRO A 27 -6.57 -9.86 12.26
C PRO A 27 -6.34 -8.81 13.36
N ALA A 28 -5.45 -9.13 14.30
CA ALA A 28 -5.09 -8.22 15.40
C ALA A 28 -4.45 -6.91 14.87
N LYS A 29 -4.81 -5.77 15.45
CA LYS A 29 -4.38 -4.43 15.02
C LYS A 29 -2.95 -4.10 15.47
N ASP A 30 -2.50 -4.70 16.58
CA ASP A 30 -1.15 -4.53 17.11
C ASP A 30 -0.62 -5.77 17.87
N ALA A 31 0.63 -5.70 18.33
CA ALA A 31 1.30 -6.80 19.02
C ALA A 31 0.70 -7.10 20.41
N LYS A 32 0.06 -6.12 21.06
CA LYS A 32 -0.56 -6.29 22.38
C LYS A 32 -1.88 -7.05 22.25
N GLU A 33 -2.72 -6.66 21.28
CA GLU A 33 -3.95 -7.36 20.94
C GLU A 33 -3.66 -8.78 20.49
N LEU A 34 -2.66 -8.96 19.62
CA LEU A 34 -2.21 -10.29 19.22
C LEU A 34 -1.85 -11.14 20.44
N SER A 35 -1.03 -10.63 21.36
CA SER A 35 -0.65 -11.38 22.57
C SER A 35 -1.85 -11.73 23.46
N ALA A 36 -2.84 -10.84 23.58
CA ALA A 36 -4.07 -11.08 24.34
C ALA A 36 -4.91 -12.19 23.71
N SER A 37 -5.19 -12.12 22.42
CA SER A 37 -5.98 -13.14 21.71
C SER A 37 -5.29 -14.51 21.72
N MET A 38 -3.95 -14.54 21.64
CA MET A 38 -3.23 -15.81 21.73
C MET A 38 -3.27 -16.40 23.16
N ASN A 39 -3.23 -15.58 24.21
CA ASN A 39 -3.45 -16.06 25.58
C ASN A 39 -4.88 -16.60 25.76
N GLU A 40 -5.86 -15.96 25.14
CA GLU A 40 -7.24 -16.40 25.15
C GLU A 40 -7.40 -17.76 24.45
N MET A 41 -6.83 -17.92 23.25
CA MET A 41 -6.77 -19.21 22.54
C MET A 41 -6.12 -20.32 23.39
N ALA A 42 -5.04 -20.00 24.10
CA ALA A 42 -4.41 -20.95 25.02
C ALA A 42 -5.35 -21.35 26.18
N GLY A 43 -6.10 -20.37 26.71
CA GLY A 43 -7.09 -20.58 27.77
C GLY A 43 -8.33 -21.37 27.36
N MET A 44 -8.71 -21.36 26.07
CA MET A 44 -9.81 -22.19 25.55
C MET A 44 -9.47 -23.69 25.50
N GLY A 45 -8.20 -24.03 25.60
CA GLY A 45 -7.74 -25.40 25.65
C GLY A 45 -7.88 -26.16 24.32
N GLU A 46 -7.63 -27.46 24.38
CA GLU A 46 -7.61 -28.36 23.22
C GLU A 46 -8.93 -28.31 22.43
N ALA A 47 -10.06 -28.36 23.13
CA ALA A 47 -11.38 -28.36 22.51
C ALA A 47 -11.61 -27.08 21.68
N GLY A 48 -11.21 -25.90 22.18
CA GLY A 48 -11.43 -24.63 21.48
C GLY A 48 -10.67 -24.54 20.18
N LEU A 49 -9.44 -25.05 20.17
CA LEU A 49 -8.62 -25.12 18.96
C LEU A 49 -9.20 -26.09 17.93
N VAL A 50 -9.75 -27.23 18.37
CA VAL A 50 -10.48 -28.17 17.48
C VAL A 50 -11.67 -27.47 16.85
N GLU A 51 -12.42 -26.72 17.66
CA GLU A 51 -13.60 -26.02 17.18
C GLU A 51 -13.25 -24.92 16.18
N ILE A 52 -12.20 -24.12 16.43
CA ILE A 52 -11.71 -23.13 15.47
C ILE A 52 -11.31 -23.83 14.17
N ALA A 53 -10.46 -24.87 14.25
CA ALA A 53 -9.94 -25.57 13.07
C ALA A 53 -11.03 -26.25 12.25
N THR A 54 -12.10 -26.76 12.87
CA THR A 54 -13.20 -27.45 12.16
C THR A 54 -14.23 -26.52 11.54
N LYS A 55 -14.16 -25.21 11.81
CA LYS A 55 -14.96 -24.18 11.12
C LYS A 55 -14.40 -23.78 9.76
N LEU A 56 -13.20 -24.24 9.39
CA LEU A 56 -12.64 -24.00 8.06
C LEU A 56 -13.60 -24.51 6.97
N SER A 57 -13.99 -23.60 6.08
CA SER A 57 -14.89 -23.89 4.97
C SER A 57 -14.10 -24.32 3.73
N PRO A 58 -14.65 -25.19 2.86
CA PRO A 58 -13.99 -25.56 1.61
C PRO A 58 -13.74 -24.33 0.71
N VAL A 59 -12.73 -24.42 -0.15
CA VAL A 59 -12.36 -23.32 -1.07
C VAL A 59 -13.56 -22.87 -1.92
N GLY A 60 -13.81 -21.57 -1.93
CA GLY A 60 -14.93 -20.95 -2.65
C GLY A 60 -16.30 -21.05 -1.96
N LYS A 61 -16.38 -21.65 -0.75
CA LYS A 61 -17.64 -21.80 0.00
C LYS A 61 -17.72 -21.00 1.30
N GLY A 62 -16.66 -20.33 1.70
CA GLY A 62 -16.62 -19.47 2.89
C GLY A 62 -15.34 -18.64 2.95
N ASP A 63 -15.30 -17.70 3.90
CA ASP A 63 -14.11 -16.90 4.19
C ASP A 63 -13.33 -17.52 5.37
N ASN A 64 -12.15 -18.04 5.08
CA ASN A 64 -11.27 -18.63 6.08
C ASN A 64 -10.25 -17.62 6.65
N THR A 65 -10.25 -16.35 6.21
CA THR A 65 -9.19 -15.37 6.52
C THR A 65 -8.95 -15.23 8.03
N ALA A 66 -10.01 -15.01 8.82
CA ALA A 66 -9.90 -14.86 10.27
C ALA A 66 -9.47 -16.17 10.96
N LEU A 67 -9.97 -17.32 10.48
CA LEU A 67 -9.65 -18.65 11.00
C LEU A 67 -8.18 -19.01 10.76
N GLU A 68 -7.69 -18.79 9.54
CA GLU A 68 -6.31 -19.04 9.14
C GLU A 68 -5.35 -18.09 9.85
N TYR A 69 -5.71 -16.82 9.99
CA TYR A 69 -4.94 -15.85 10.75
C TYR A 69 -4.82 -16.25 12.22
N ALA A 70 -5.93 -16.66 12.86
CA ALA A 70 -5.92 -17.10 14.25
C ALA A 70 -5.06 -18.35 14.44
N LEU A 71 -5.31 -19.42 13.66
CA LEU A 71 -4.59 -20.69 13.78
C LEU A 71 -3.10 -20.56 13.43
N GLY A 72 -2.79 -19.76 12.40
CA GLY A 72 -1.42 -19.51 11.96
C GLY A 72 -0.63 -18.69 12.97
N SER A 73 -1.22 -17.61 13.49
CA SER A 73 -0.61 -16.77 14.53
C SER A 73 -0.41 -17.52 15.83
N PHE A 74 -1.38 -18.35 16.21
CA PHE A 74 -1.32 -19.15 17.42
C PHE A 74 -0.22 -20.20 17.35
N SER A 75 -0.07 -20.85 16.20
CA SER A 75 1.03 -21.77 15.95
C SER A 75 2.40 -21.11 16.13
N TYR A 76 2.58 -19.84 15.70
CA TYR A 76 3.81 -19.11 15.97
C TYR A 76 3.96 -18.69 17.44
N TYR A 77 2.87 -18.26 18.07
CA TYR A 77 2.87 -17.81 19.45
C TYR A 77 3.31 -18.90 20.43
N VAL A 78 2.88 -20.14 20.22
CA VAL A 78 3.22 -21.28 21.09
C VAL A 78 4.63 -21.83 20.86
N MET A 79 5.36 -21.33 19.85
CA MET A 79 6.79 -21.64 19.66
C MET A 79 7.71 -20.83 20.58
N GLN A 80 7.19 -19.83 21.30
CA GLN A 80 7.96 -19.05 22.26
C GLN A 80 8.36 -19.90 23.48
N SER A 81 9.51 -19.56 24.10
CA SER A 81 10.00 -20.23 25.31
C SER A 81 8.98 -20.15 26.45
N GLY A 82 8.76 -21.26 27.16
CA GLY A 82 7.86 -21.35 28.32
C GLY A 82 6.40 -21.70 27.97
N LYS A 83 6.12 -22.13 26.74
CA LYS A 83 4.77 -22.52 26.25
C LYS A 83 4.68 -23.97 25.77
N GLU A 84 5.59 -24.82 26.22
CA GLU A 84 5.71 -26.20 25.78
C GLU A 84 4.42 -27.00 25.94
N ASP A 85 3.72 -26.82 27.07
CA ASP A 85 2.46 -27.53 27.37
C ASP A 85 1.33 -27.07 26.46
N VAL A 86 1.23 -25.77 26.20
CA VAL A 86 0.24 -25.18 25.29
C VAL A 86 0.51 -25.63 23.86
N ARG A 87 1.78 -25.67 23.43
CA ARG A 87 2.17 -26.20 22.13
C ARG A 87 1.74 -27.66 21.95
N GLN A 88 2.01 -28.50 22.96
CA GLN A 88 1.64 -29.92 22.93
C GLN A 88 0.12 -30.12 22.83
N MET A 89 -0.64 -29.36 23.63
CA MET A 89 -2.11 -29.34 23.58
C MET A 89 -2.62 -28.91 22.20
N SER A 90 -1.99 -27.90 21.60
CA SER A 90 -2.37 -27.39 20.28
C SER A 90 -2.15 -28.43 19.18
N ALA A 91 -1.04 -29.18 19.25
CA ALA A 91 -0.78 -30.28 18.34
C ALA A 91 -1.84 -31.40 18.43
N ARG A 92 -2.27 -31.76 19.65
CA ARG A 92 -3.38 -32.71 19.85
C ARG A 92 -4.70 -32.20 19.27
N ALA A 93 -5.00 -30.91 19.46
CA ALA A 93 -6.19 -30.29 18.90
C ALA A 93 -6.19 -30.33 17.36
N TYR A 94 -5.06 -29.99 16.73
CA TYR A 94 -4.95 -30.02 15.28
C TYR A 94 -5.06 -31.44 14.72
N CYS A 95 -4.53 -32.46 15.42
CA CYS A 95 -4.77 -33.86 15.07
C CYS A 95 -6.26 -34.22 15.11
N GLN A 96 -6.98 -33.86 16.17
CA GLN A 96 -8.43 -34.11 16.27
C GLN A 96 -9.22 -33.36 15.20
N ALA A 97 -8.79 -32.15 14.83
CA ALA A 97 -9.42 -31.39 13.76
C ALA A 97 -9.23 -32.04 12.38
N LEU A 98 -8.06 -32.61 12.10
CA LEU A 98 -7.79 -33.32 10.83
C LEU A 98 -8.75 -34.48 10.57
N GLU A 99 -9.14 -35.21 11.62
CA GLU A 99 -10.10 -36.31 11.51
C GLU A 99 -11.51 -35.82 11.14
N LYS A 100 -11.87 -34.61 11.56
CA LYS A 100 -13.20 -34.01 11.37
C LYS A 100 -13.34 -33.23 10.07
N LEU A 101 -12.24 -32.71 9.53
CA LEU A 101 -12.22 -32.02 8.25
C LEU A 101 -12.43 -33.03 7.10
N THR A 102 -13.10 -32.59 6.03
CA THR A 102 -13.36 -33.41 4.84
C THR A 102 -12.64 -32.87 3.60
N ASP A 103 -12.49 -31.56 3.50
CA ASP A 103 -11.79 -30.85 2.43
C ASP A 103 -10.26 -31.00 2.55
N LYS A 104 -9.59 -31.30 1.43
CA LYS A 104 -8.15 -31.61 1.44
C LYS A 104 -7.30 -30.36 1.64
N GLU A 105 -7.70 -29.21 1.12
CA GLU A 105 -7.03 -27.94 1.28
C GLU A 105 -7.00 -27.50 2.75
N ASN A 106 -8.13 -27.64 3.45
CA ASN A 106 -8.20 -27.36 4.88
C ASN A 106 -7.34 -28.32 5.70
N LYS A 107 -7.33 -29.62 5.33
CA LYS A 107 -6.41 -30.59 5.96
C LYS A 107 -4.95 -30.22 5.74
N GLU A 108 -4.59 -29.84 4.52
CA GLU A 108 -3.24 -29.38 4.19
C GLU A 108 -2.84 -28.16 5.03
N PHE A 109 -3.72 -27.17 5.18
CA PHE A 109 -3.48 -26.00 6.05
C PHE A 109 -3.20 -26.40 7.50
N ILE A 110 -3.99 -27.32 8.08
CA ILE A 110 -3.78 -27.80 9.45
C ILE A 110 -2.49 -28.63 9.57
N ILE A 111 -2.17 -29.46 8.58
CA ILE A 111 -0.89 -30.19 8.55
C ILE A 111 0.30 -29.21 8.54
N ARG A 112 0.21 -28.09 7.83
CA ARG A 112 1.25 -27.03 7.87
C ARG A 112 1.37 -26.35 9.24
N GLN A 113 0.29 -26.27 10.01
CA GLN A 113 0.36 -25.83 11.40
C GLN A 113 1.08 -26.87 12.26
N LEU A 114 0.74 -28.15 12.12
CA LEU A 114 1.44 -29.26 12.78
C LEU A 114 2.93 -29.33 12.41
N GLN A 115 3.31 -28.99 11.18
CA GLN A 115 4.72 -28.87 10.80
C GLN A 115 5.47 -27.85 11.66
N ARG A 116 4.82 -26.78 12.12
CA ARG A 116 5.47 -25.74 12.93
C ARG A 116 5.58 -26.13 14.40
N ILE A 117 4.54 -26.76 14.93
CA ILE A 117 4.38 -26.94 16.39
C ILE A 117 4.47 -28.38 16.87
N GLY A 118 4.23 -29.35 16.00
CA GLY A 118 4.08 -30.75 16.34
C GLY A 118 5.38 -31.39 16.82
N LYS A 119 5.25 -32.32 17.77
CA LYS A 119 6.28 -33.29 18.18
C LYS A 119 5.71 -34.72 18.07
N ASP A 120 6.17 -35.64 18.92
CA ASP A 120 5.81 -37.06 18.84
C ASP A 120 4.30 -37.31 18.97
N GLU A 121 3.59 -36.45 19.70
CA GLU A 121 2.13 -36.51 19.82
C GLU A 121 1.39 -36.35 18.48
N ALA A 122 1.99 -35.73 17.47
CA ALA A 122 1.38 -35.53 16.16
C ALA A 122 1.58 -36.72 15.21
N ILE A 123 2.47 -37.66 15.54
CA ILE A 123 2.85 -38.76 14.65
C ILE A 123 1.63 -39.63 14.25
N PRO A 124 0.78 -40.10 15.18
CA PRO A 124 -0.32 -41.00 14.83
C PRO A 124 -1.29 -40.40 13.81
N CYS A 125 -1.60 -39.11 13.94
CA CYS A 125 -2.56 -38.44 13.06
C CYS A 125 -1.94 -38.11 11.69
N LEU A 126 -0.66 -37.72 11.64
CA LEU A 126 0.05 -37.46 10.38
C LEU A 126 0.29 -38.74 9.58
N GLN A 127 0.51 -39.88 10.26
CA GLN A 127 0.72 -41.18 9.61
C GLN A 127 -0.41 -41.56 8.66
N ALA A 128 -1.66 -41.24 9.01
CA ALA A 128 -2.84 -41.58 8.21
C ALA A 128 -2.83 -40.96 6.80
N TYR A 129 -2.03 -39.92 6.56
CA TYR A 129 -2.00 -39.16 5.31
C TYR A 129 -0.79 -39.50 4.41
N LEU A 130 0.12 -40.38 4.84
CA LEU A 130 1.33 -40.74 4.09
C LEU A 130 1.10 -41.62 2.86
N GLN A 131 -0.16 -41.92 2.53
CA GLN A 131 -0.55 -42.60 1.30
C GLN A 131 -1.52 -41.76 0.45
N ASP A 132 -1.95 -40.58 0.94
CA ASP A 132 -2.82 -39.69 0.18
C ASP A 132 -1.98 -38.85 -0.78
N GLU A 133 -2.30 -38.92 -2.08
CA GLU A 133 -1.52 -38.26 -3.15
C GLU A 133 -1.31 -36.76 -2.94
N ARG A 134 -2.27 -36.07 -2.31
CA ARG A 134 -2.20 -34.63 -2.05
C ARG A 134 -1.61 -34.31 -0.68
N LEU A 135 -1.92 -35.12 0.33
CA LEU A 135 -1.57 -34.82 1.73
C LEU A 135 -0.26 -35.49 2.18
N CYS A 136 0.30 -36.42 1.41
CA CYS A 136 1.52 -37.13 1.77
C CYS A 136 2.72 -36.19 1.89
N ASP A 137 2.95 -35.30 0.93
CA ASP A 137 4.08 -34.34 0.97
C ASP A 137 4.02 -33.44 2.21
N PRO A 138 2.92 -32.70 2.50
CA PRO A 138 2.84 -31.86 3.69
C PRO A 138 2.92 -32.68 4.99
N ALA A 139 2.34 -33.88 5.05
CA ALA A 139 2.43 -34.75 6.22
C ALA A 139 3.85 -35.26 6.46
N ALA A 140 4.55 -35.65 5.39
CA ALA A 140 5.95 -36.05 5.46
C ALA A 140 6.83 -34.90 5.94
N ARG A 141 6.65 -33.68 5.40
CA ARG A 141 7.37 -32.48 5.86
C ARG A 141 7.12 -32.15 7.33
N ALA A 142 5.90 -32.35 7.81
CA ALA A 142 5.59 -32.19 9.23
C ALA A 142 6.37 -33.20 10.09
N LEU A 143 6.42 -34.47 9.70
CA LEU A 143 7.18 -35.51 10.41
C LEU A 143 8.69 -35.29 10.36
N ILE A 144 9.24 -34.77 9.26
CA ILE A 144 10.66 -34.35 9.20
C ILE A 144 10.94 -33.27 10.24
N LYS A 145 10.00 -32.35 10.48
CA LYS A 145 10.21 -31.29 11.46
C LYS A 145 10.17 -31.79 12.89
N VAL A 146 9.37 -32.83 13.16
CA VAL A 146 9.41 -33.60 14.44
C VAL A 146 10.77 -34.29 14.61
N ASN A 147 11.25 -34.95 13.56
CA ASN A 147 12.53 -35.66 13.49
C ASN A 147 12.88 -36.61 14.65
N SER A 148 11.89 -37.27 15.26
CA SER A 148 12.13 -38.30 16.27
C SER A 148 12.34 -39.67 15.65
N ALA A 149 12.88 -40.62 16.42
CA ALA A 149 13.03 -42.01 15.99
C ALA A 149 11.67 -42.62 15.59
N ALA A 150 10.58 -42.28 16.31
CA ALA A 150 9.24 -42.74 15.99
C ALA A 150 8.71 -42.14 14.67
N ALA A 151 8.87 -40.83 14.46
CA ALA A 151 8.43 -40.16 13.22
C ALA A 151 9.16 -40.73 12.00
N ASN A 152 10.46 -40.95 12.13
CA ASN A 152 11.29 -41.51 11.07
C ASN A 152 10.95 -42.98 10.77
N LYS A 153 10.66 -43.79 11.79
CA LYS A 153 10.18 -45.17 11.60
C LYS A 153 8.85 -45.21 10.85
N VAL A 154 7.96 -44.26 11.11
CA VAL A 154 6.66 -44.13 10.41
C VAL A 154 6.87 -43.76 8.94
N LEU A 155 7.72 -42.78 8.64
CA LEU A 155 8.09 -42.43 7.27
C LEU A 155 8.69 -43.63 6.51
N LEU A 156 9.57 -44.39 7.17
CA LEU A 156 10.21 -45.58 6.61
C LEU A 156 9.19 -46.69 6.30
N ASN A 157 8.27 -46.95 7.21
CA ASN A 157 7.20 -47.94 7.00
C ASN A 157 6.27 -47.53 5.86
N ALA A 158 5.91 -46.23 5.77
CA ALA A 158 5.04 -45.73 4.70
C ALA A 158 5.70 -45.87 3.31
N LEU A 159 7.02 -45.69 3.22
CA LEU A 159 7.75 -45.81 1.96
C LEU A 159 7.63 -47.21 1.33
N GLN A 160 7.48 -48.27 2.13
CA GLN A 160 7.43 -49.65 1.63
C GLN A 160 6.26 -49.90 0.66
N ASN A 161 5.14 -49.21 0.86
CA ASN A 161 3.92 -49.38 0.07
C ASN A 161 3.58 -48.18 -0.83
N ALA A 162 4.34 -47.09 -0.72
CA ALA A 162 4.06 -45.85 -1.45
C ALA A 162 4.37 -45.95 -2.94
N GLN A 163 3.55 -45.31 -3.76
CA GLN A 163 3.72 -45.18 -5.21
C GLN A 163 3.62 -43.70 -5.64
N GLY A 164 3.94 -43.41 -6.90
CA GLY A 164 3.77 -42.08 -7.49
C GLY A 164 4.48 -40.95 -6.72
N SER A 165 3.83 -39.81 -6.59
CA SER A 165 4.35 -38.62 -5.89
C SER A 165 4.64 -38.88 -4.40
N CYS A 166 3.81 -39.68 -3.71
CA CYS A 166 4.01 -40.03 -2.30
C CYS A 166 5.36 -40.72 -2.07
N ARG A 167 5.73 -41.64 -2.97
CA ARG A 167 7.02 -42.35 -2.89
C ARG A 167 8.19 -41.38 -3.00
N LEU A 168 8.10 -40.39 -3.89
CA LEU A 168 9.11 -39.35 -4.06
C LEU A 168 9.25 -38.52 -2.78
N SER A 169 8.14 -38.01 -2.24
CA SER A 169 8.13 -37.20 -1.01
C SER A 169 8.67 -37.96 0.20
N LEU A 170 8.37 -39.26 0.35
CA LEU A 170 8.86 -40.07 1.48
C LEU A 170 10.36 -40.36 1.40
N VAL A 171 10.90 -40.58 0.19
CA VAL A 171 12.35 -40.74 0.00
C VAL A 171 13.08 -39.45 0.34
N GLU A 172 12.59 -38.31 -0.18
CA GLU A 172 13.15 -36.99 0.16
C GLU A 172 13.10 -36.75 1.67
N ALA A 173 11.96 -37.06 2.30
CA ALA A 173 11.75 -36.86 3.73
C ALA A 173 12.73 -37.64 4.62
N LEU A 174 12.96 -38.91 4.32
CA LEU A 174 13.93 -39.75 5.04
C LEU A 174 15.36 -39.27 4.83
N GLY A 175 15.65 -38.70 3.65
CA GLY A 175 16.90 -38.02 3.36
C GLY A 175 17.12 -36.80 4.25
N ASP A 176 16.14 -35.91 4.29
CA ASP A 176 16.18 -34.67 5.07
C ASP A 176 16.23 -34.93 6.59
N SER A 177 15.54 -35.97 7.06
CA SER A 177 15.57 -36.40 8.46
C SER A 177 16.88 -37.08 8.87
N ARG A 178 17.66 -37.53 7.88
CA ARG A 178 18.97 -38.20 8.03
C ARG A 178 18.86 -39.52 8.79
N TYR A 179 17.76 -40.23 8.60
CA TYR A 179 17.48 -41.47 9.31
C TYR A 179 18.29 -42.66 8.76
N LYS A 180 19.22 -43.20 9.55
CA LYS A 180 20.17 -44.22 9.09
C LYS A 180 19.52 -45.54 8.72
N GLU A 181 18.49 -45.94 9.45
CA GLU A 181 17.79 -47.20 9.22
C GLU A 181 17.03 -47.22 7.87
N ALA A 182 16.82 -46.05 7.25
CA ALA A 182 16.24 -45.95 5.91
C ALA A 182 17.20 -46.34 4.78
N VAL A 183 18.52 -46.35 5.03
CA VAL A 183 19.54 -46.61 3.99
C VAL A 183 19.30 -47.93 3.28
N GLY A 184 18.96 -49.00 4.00
CA GLY A 184 18.70 -50.31 3.41
C GLY A 184 17.49 -50.34 2.46
N VAL A 185 16.48 -49.50 2.71
CA VAL A 185 15.26 -49.40 1.88
C VAL A 185 15.45 -48.43 0.71
N ILE A 186 16.24 -47.36 0.89
CA ILE A 186 16.50 -46.36 -0.15
C ILE A 186 17.55 -46.84 -1.16
N THR A 187 18.56 -47.58 -0.72
CA THR A 187 19.68 -48.02 -1.58
C THR A 187 19.21 -48.75 -2.86
N PRO A 188 18.27 -49.73 -2.80
CA PRO A 188 17.74 -50.37 -4.01
C PRO A 188 17.06 -49.41 -5.00
N LEU A 189 16.53 -48.27 -4.52
CA LEU A 189 15.81 -47.29 -5.34
C LEU A 189 16.72 -46.51 -6.29
N VAL A 190 18.03 -46.48 -6.03
CA VAL A 190 19.02 -45.84 -6.92
C VAL A 190 19.11 -46.55 -8.27
N SER A 191 18.77 -47.84 -8.33
CA SER A 191 18.78 -48.64 -9.57
C SER A 191 17.44 -48.61 -10.31
N ASN A 192 16.49 -47.77 -9.90
CA ASN A 192 15.18 -47.66 -10.55
C ASN A 192 15.28 -46.91 -11.89
N GLU A 193 14.41 -47.27 -12.84
CA GLU A 193 14.35 -46.65 -14.17
C GLU A 193 13.77 -45.22 -14.14
N ASP A 194 12.97 -44.84 -13.13
CA ASP A 194 12.45 -43.48 -12.97
C ASP A 194 13.59 -42.51 -12.55
N PRO A 195 13.97 -41.54 -13.42
CA PRO A 195 15.03 -40.59 -13.12
C PRO A 195 14.74 -39.70 -11.89
N LYS A 196 13.47 -39.41 -11.59
CA LYS A 196 13.09 -38.58 -10.42
C LYS A 196 13.30 -39.34 -9.12
N LEU A 197 12.89 -40.60 -9.08
CA LEU A 197 13.10 -41.46 -7.92
C LEU A 197 14.59 -41.74 -7.69
N LYS A 198 15.35 -42.04 -8.76
CA LYS A 198 16.81 -42.21 -8.68
C LYS A 198 17.49 -40.97 -8.10
N LYS A 199 17.13 -39.78 -8.60
CA LYS A 199 17.63 -38.49 -8.11
C LYS A 199 17.40 -38.30 -6.60
N LEU A 200 16.16 -38.54 -6.15
CA LEU A 200 15.80 -38.37 -4.74
C LEU A 200 16.45 -39.42 -3.85
N ALA A 201 16.58 -40.67 -4.33
CA ALA A 201 17.28 -41.72 -3.59
C ALA A 201 18.75 -41.36 -3.36
N LEU A 202 19.45 -40.88 -4.40
CA LEU A 202 20.83 -40.40 -4.29
C LEU A 202 20.95 -39.20 -3.34
N TYR A 203 20.05 -38.22 -3.46
CA TYR A 203 19.98 -37.08 -2.54
C TYR A 203 19.78 -37.53 -1.08
N ALA A 204 18.89 -38.49 -0.84
CA ALA A 204 18.57 -38.97 0.49
C ALA A 204 19.76 -39.68 1.13
N LEU A 205 20.38 -40.63 0.41
CA LEU A 205 21.59 -41.31 0.87
C LEU A 205 22.73 -40.31 1.16
N ALA A 206 22.89 -39.30 0.31
CA ALA A 206 23.89 -38.25 0.50
C ALA A 206 23.65 -37.41 1.76
N ASN A 207 22.39 -37.07 2.09
CA ASN A 207 22.07 -36.30 3.29
C ASN A 207 22.17 -37.11 4.58
N ILE A 208 21.78 -38.39 4.56
CA ILE A 208 21.95 -39.33 5.67
C ILE A 208 23.43 -39.51 5.99
N ALA A 209 24.27 -39.59 4.94
CA ALA A 209 25.72 -39.73 5.03
C ALA A 209 26.19 -40.95 5.85
N ASP A 210 25.50 -42.08 5.67
CA ASP A 210 25.94 -43.35 6.25
C ASP A 210 27.12 -43.93 5.44
N PRO A 211 28.19 -44.44 6.09
CA PRO A 211 29.36 -44.99 5.39
C PRO A 211 29.03 -46.08 4.36
N SER A 212 27.97 -46.87 4.57
CA SER A 212 27.54 -47.90 3.62
C SER A 212 27.06 -47.32 2.28
N SER A 213 26.71 -46.03 2.23
CA SER A 213 26.27 -45.33 1.02
C SER A 213 27.44 -44.83 0.14
N GLU A 214 28.67 -44.87 0.63
CA GLU A 214 29.83 -44.36 -0.12
C GLU A 214 29.98 -45.07 -1.47
N ALA A 215 30.00 -46.40 -1.46
CA ALA A 215 30.26 -47.18 -2.67
C ALA A 215 29.24 -46.89 -3.78
N ILE A 216 27.96 -46.75 -3.45
CA ILE A 216 26.91 -46.49 -4.44
C ILE A 216 26.94 -45.05 -4.94
N LEU A 217 27.23 -44.07 -4.08
CA LEU A 217 27.37 -42.66 -4.47
C LEU A 217 28.64 -42.42 -5.31
N THR A 218 29.76 -43.05 -4.94
CA THR A 218 31.00 -43.04 -5.72
C THR A 218 30.79 -43.69 -7.08
N LYS A 219 30.13 -44.84 -7.14
CA LYS A 219 29.80 -45.51 -8.40
C LYS A 219 28.91 -44.64 -9.29
N ALA A 220 27.87 -44.01 -8.74
CA ALA A 220 27.00 -43.09 -9.49
C ALA A 220 27.78 -41.89 -10.05
N ALA A 221 28.69 -41.30 -9.25
CA ALA A 221 29.56 -40.23 -9.72
C ALA A 221 30.52 -40.71 -10.83
N GLN A 222 31.07 -41.93 -10.73
CA GLN A 222 31.92 -42.52 -11.78
C GLN A 222 31.14 -42.80 -13.07
N GLU A 223 29.92 -43.32 -12.98
CA GLU A 223 29.06 -43.59 -14.14
C GLU A 223 28.67 -42.30 -14.87
N SER A 224 28.45 -41.21 -14.15
CA SER A 224 28.26 -39.87 -14.73
C SER A 224 29.56 -39.25 -15.27
N LYS A 225 30.69 -39.95 -15.13
CA LYS A 225 32.04 -39.44 -15.41
C LYS A 225 32.31 -38.12 -14.70
N PHE A 226 31.83 -37.98 -13.46
CA PHE A 226 31.99 -36.80 -12.62
C PHE A 226 31.42 -35.50 -13.19
N VAL A 227 30.41 -35.58 -14.06
CA VAL A 227 29.71 -34.43 -14.65
C VAL A 227 28.32 -34.29 -14.02
N TYR A 228 27.81 -33.06 -13.92
CA TYR A 228 26.42 -32.84 -13.50
C TYR A 228 25.45 -33.35 -14.57
N ASP A 229 24.47 -34.15 -14.14
CA ASP A 229 23.48 -34.79 -15.00
C ASP A 229 22.05 -34.58 -14.43
N ASN A 230 21.02 -34.96 -15.20
CA ASN A 230 19.62 -34.76 -14.82
C ASN A 230 19.18 -35.55 -13.57
N THR A 231 19.93 -36.58 -13.17
CA THR A 231 19.70 -37.33 -11.92
C THR A 231 20.51 -36.79 -10.75
N ASN A 232 21.27 -35.70 -10.94
CA ASN A 232 22.06 -35.01 -9.92
C ASN A 232 23.07 -35.93 -9.19
N THR A 233 23.63 -36.94 -9.86
CA THR A 233 24.58 -37.89 -9.24
C THR A 233 25.78 -37.19 -8.63
N MET A 234 26.41 -36.30 -9.38
CA MET A 234 27.58 -35.55 -8.92
C MET A 234 27.22 -34.59 -7.77
N ALA A 235 26.06 -33.94 -7.83
CA ALA A 235 25.60 -33.07 -6.75
C ALA A 235 25.37 -33.86 -5.45
N ALA A 236 24.77 -35.05 -5.53
CA ALA A 236 24.60 -35.94 -4.39
C ALA A 236 25.96 -36.39 -3.82
N TYR A 237 26.94 -36.71 -4.67
CA TYR A 237 28.27 -37.11 -4.21
C TYR A 237 29.01 -35.96 -3.49
N VAL A 238 28.98 -34.73 -4.02
CA VAL A 238 29.53 -33.55 -3.32
C VAL A 238 28.81 -33.32 -1.99
N ARG A 239 27.48 -33.45 -1.98
CA ARG A 239 26.66 -33.29 -0.77
C ARG A 239 27.04 -34.31 0.30
N TYR A 240 27.29 -35.57 -0.08
CA TYR A 240 27.75 -36.61 0.84
C TYR A 240 29.10 -36.26 1.48
N ILE A 241 30.09 -35.81 0.69
CA ILE A 241 31.40 -35.39 1.22
C ILE A 241 31.25 -34.20 2.17
N GLN A 242 30.40 -33.23 1.82
CA GLN A 242 30.08 -32.11 2.69
C GLN A 242 29.45 -32.58 4.01
N ARG A 243 28.48 -33.49 3.95
CA ARG A 243 27.80 -34.04 5.14
C ARG A 243 28.75 -34.83 6.03
N LEU A 244 29.67 -35.61 5.49
CA LEU A 244 30.73 -36.27 6.27
C LEU A 244 31.56 -35.25 7.07
N THR A 245 31.86 -34.09 6.48
CA THR A 245 32.55 -33.00 7.18
C THR A 245 31.71 -32.46 8.34
N GLU A 246 30.41 -32.23 8.10
CA GLU A 246 29.45 -31.72 9.08
C GLU A 246 29.16 -32.73 10.22
N THR A 247 29.35 -34.03 9.99
CA THR A 247 29.14 -35.09 11.01
C THR A 247 30.42 -35.54 11.72
N GLY A 248 31.53 -34.82 11.53
CA GLY A 248 32.80 -35.11 12.22
C GLY A 248 33.70 -36.14 11.54
N ASN A 249 33.33 -36.68 10.38
CA ASN A 249 34.14 -37.62 9.59
C ASN A 249 35.10 -36.87 8.64
N GLN A 250 35.80 -35.85 9.15
CA GLN A 250 36.60 -34.93 8.34
C GLN A 250 37.74 -35.61 7.60
N ALA A 251 38.40 -36.62 8.18
CA ALA A 251 39.50 -37.33 7.53
C ALA A 251 39.04 -38.10 6.28
N GLN A 252 37.85 -38.71 6.33
CA GLN A 252 37.25 -39.40 5.20
C GLN A 252 36.79 -38.39 4.14
N ALA A 253 36.11 -37.32 4.56
CA ALA A 253 35.71 -36.24 3.66
C ALA A 253 36.90 -35.60 2.93
N GLU A 254 38.00 -35.34 3.64
CA GLU A 254 39.24 -34.83 3.07
C GLU A 254 39.80 -35.79 2.03
N LYS A 255 39.93 -37.08 2.37
CA LYS A 255 40.41 -38.11 1.45
C LYS A 255 39.55 -38.15 0.19
N MET A 256 38.23 -38.14 0.33
CA MET A 256 37.29 -38.16 -0.80
C MET A 256 37.37 -36.89 -1.64
N ALA A 257 37.43 -35.70 -1.03
CA ALA A 257 37.58 -34.43 -1.73
C ALA A 257 38.92 -34.37 -2.49
N GLN A 258 40.00 -34.88 -1.89
CA GLN A 258 41.30 -34.99 -2.55
C GLN A 258 41.27 -35.95 -3.73
N THR A 259 40.68 -37.14 -3.55
CA THR A 259 40.51 -38.11 -4.63
C THR A 259 39.67 -37.52 -5.76
N LEU A 260 38.58 -36.82 -5.43
CA LEU A 260 37.72 -36.15 -6.41
C LEU A 260 38.51 -35.09 -7.18
N LEU A 261 39.27 -34.24 -6.48
CA LEU A 261 40.12 -33.23 -7.10
C LEU A 261 41.19 -33.84 -8.03
N ASN A 262 41.76 -34.98 -7.65
CA ASN A 262 42.81 -35.66 -8.42
C ASN A 262 42.26 -36.44 -9.63
N THR A 263 40.98 -36.81 -9.60
CA THR A 263 40.34 -37.65 -10.63
C THR A 263 39.59 -36.81 -11.66
N ALA A 264 38.91 -35.75 -11.23
CA ALA A 264 38.09 -34.89 -12.09
C ALA A 264 38.96 -33.84 -12.84
N LYS A 265 39.64 -34.27 -13.90
CA LYS A 265 40.62 -33.46 -14.67
C LYS A 265 40.18 -33.09 -16.09
N GLU A 266 39.04 -33.62 -16.57
CA GLU A 266 38.52 -33.32 -17.89
C GLU A 266 37.95 -31.89 -17.96
N GLU A 267 37.89 -31.32 -19.16
CA GLU A 267 37.46 -29.94 -19.39
C GLU A 267 35.99 -29.70 -18.96
N ASN A 268 35.12 -30.69 -19.16
CA ASN A 268 33.71 -30.63 -18.78
C ASN A 268 33.44 -30.92 -17.29
N GLN A 269 34.48 -31.18 -16.49
CA GLN A 269 34.37 -31.49 -15.05
C GLN A 269 34.70 -30.28 -14.16
N ILE A 270 34.76 -29.08 -14.73
CA ILE A 270 35.27 -27.90 -14.04
C ILE A 270 34.50 -27.56 -12.75
N HIS A 271 33.18 -27.68 -12.77
CA HIS A 271 32.34 -27.46 -11.60
C HIS A 271 32.62 -28.48 -10.48
N THR A 272 32.86 -29.74 -10.85
CA THR A 272 33.22 -30.80 -9.92
C THR A 272 34.57 -30.54 -9.27
N ARG A 273 35.56 -30.16 -10.07
CA ARG A 273 36.90 -29.82 -9.59
C ARG A 273 36.87 -28.60 -8.67
N THR A 274 36.10 -27.57 -9.01
CA THR A 274 35.85 -26.39 -8.17
C THR A 274 35.18 -26.76 -6.83
N ALA A 275 34.17 -27.63 -6.85
CA ALA A 275 33.50 -28.10 -5.64
C ALA A 275 34.46 -28.88 -4.73
N ALA A 276 35.30 -29.75 -5.29
CA ALA A 276 36.33 -30.48 -4.55
C ALA A 276 37.36 -29.53 -3.92
N LEU A 277 37.83 -28.52 -4.66
CA LEU A 277 38.72 -27.48 -4.13
C LEU A 277 38.06 -26.72 -2.97
N LYS A 278 36.79 -26.33 -3.12
CA LYS A 278 36.04 -25.64 -2.05
C LYS A 278 35.94 -26.50 -0.79
N LEU A 279 35.62 -27.79 -0.94
CA LEU A 279 35.54 -28.73 0.18
C LEU A 279 36.88 -28.83 0.90
N LEU A 280 37.99 -29.00 0.18
CA LEU A 280 39.33 -29.03 0.76
C LEU A 280 39.67 -27.72 1.49
N THR A 281 39.34 -26.57 0.89
CA THR A 281 39.53 -25.27 1.54
C THR A 281 38.71 -25.13 2.82
N THR A 282 37.45 -25.58 2.82
CA THR A 282 36.61 -25.57 4.03
C THR A 282 37.15 -26.50 5.11
N ILE A 283 37.63 -27.69 4.74
CA ILE A 283 38.14 -28.69 5.71
C ILE A 283 39.50 -28.25 6.28
N LYS A 284 40.40 -27.73 5.43
CA LYS A 284 41.81 -27.46 5.80
C LYS A 284 42.09 -26.00 6.14
N ALA A 285 41.15 -25.09 5.89
CA ALA A 285 41.30 -23.65 6.10
C ALA A 285 42.62 -23.12 5.49
N GLU A 286 43.44 -22.40 6.26
CA GLU A 286 44.74 -21.87 5.80
C GLU A 286 45.70 -22.97 5.31
N LYS A 287 45.62 -24.20 5.85
CA LYS A 287 46.44 -25.34 5.40
C LYS A 287 46.09 -25.80 3.99
N SER A 288 45.01 -25.27 3.39
CA SER A 288 44.64 -25.54 2.00
C SER A 288 45.49 -24.81 0.95
N MET A 289 46.39 -23.92 1.40
CA MET A 289 47.16 -23.05 0.52
C MET A 289 47.91 -23.76 -0.62
N PRO A 290 48.51 -24.97 -0.45
CA PRO A 290 49.14 -25.69 -1.55
C PRO A 290 48.19 -25.95 -2.73
N TRP A 291 46.95 -26.37 -2.46
CA TRP A 291 45.95 -26.64 -3.51
C TRP A 291 45.43 -25.35 -4.15
N LEU A 292 45.26 -24.28 -3.36
CA LEU A 292 44.84 -22.98 -3.89
C LEU A 292 45.89 -22.38 -4.81
N LEU A 293 47.17 -22.48 -4.44
CA LEU A 293 48.29 -22.02 -5.28
C LEU A 293 48.39 -22.84 -6.57
N GLU A 294 48.28 -24.16 -6.49
CA GLU A 294 48.27 -25.02 -7.68
C GLU A 294 47.08 -24.71 -8.60
N ALA A 295 45.88 -24.57 -8.04
CA ALA A 295 44.67 -24.24 -8.78
C ALA A 295 44.72 -22.85 -9.42
N SER A 296 45.37 -21.88 -8.77
CA SER A 296 45.55 -20.54 -9.32
C SER A 296 46.44 -20.50 -10.57
N ALA A 297 47.25 -21.54 -10.80
CA ALA A 297 48.11 -21.66 -11.97
C ALA A 297 47.48 -22.49 -13.10
N ASP A 298 46.22 -22.92 -12.95
CA ASP A 298 45.54 -23.73 -13.94
C ASP A 298 45.25 -22.95 -15.22
N LYS A 299 45.17 -23.64 -16.36
CA LYS A 299 44.84 -23.05 -17.67
C LYS A 299 43.38 -22.60 -17.76
N ASN A 300 42.46 -23.25 -17.03
CA ASN A 300 41.04 -22.91 -17.05
C ASN A 300 40.77 -21.67 -16.17
N LEU A 301 40.17 -20.65 -16.78
CA LEU A 301 39.94 -19.34 -16.16
C LEU A 301 38.94 -19.42 -15.00
N GLU A 302 37.84 -20.17 -15.14
CA GLU A 302 36.81 -20.27 -14.10
C GLU A 302 37.35 -20.91 -12.82
N TYR A 303 38.14 -21.99 -12.97
CA TYR A 303 38.72 -22.71 -11.84
C TYR A 303 39.80 -21.90 -11.13
N ARG A 304 40.66 -21.22 -11.89
CA ARG A 304 41.63 -20.28 -11.33
C ARG A 304 40.95 -19.14 -10.57
N ALA A 305 39.91 -18.53 -11.14
CA ALA A 305 39.15 -17.47 -10.49
C ALA A 305 38.52 -17.95 -9.17
N ALA A 306 37.94 -19.16 -9.15
CA ALA A 306 37.42 -19.77 -7.94
C ALA A 306 38.50 -19.98 -6.88
N ALA A 307 39.69 -20.44 -7.25
CA ALA A 307 40.82 -20.59 -6.33
C ALA A 307 41.22 -19.26 -5.67
N LEU A 308 41.32 -18.18 -6.47
CA LEU A 308 41.64 -16.84 -5.95
C LEU A 308 40.54 -16.30 -5.04
N GLN A 309 39.26 -16.58 -5.36
CA GLN A 309 38.14 -16.21 -4.50
C GLN A 309 38.19 -16.98 -3.17
N PHE A 310 38.46 -18.28 -3.19
CA PHE A 310 38.55 -19.10 -1.97
C PHE A 310 39.73 -18.70 -1.09
N ALA A 311 40.82 -18.19 -1.68
CA ALA A 311 41.97 -17.68 -0.96
C ALA A 311 41.69 -16.38 -0.17
N ALA A 312 40.69 -15.59 -0.57
CA ALA A 312 40.41 -14.26 -0.01
C ALA A 312 40.24 -14.29 1.53
N SER A 313 39.58 -15.31 2.07
CA SER A 313 39.36 -15.47 3.52
C SER A 313 40.62 -15.86 4.32
N TYR A 314 41.73 -16.15 3.64
CA TYR A 314 42.97 -16.66 4.25
C TYR A 314 44.19 -15.81 3.88
N ILE A 315 43.98 -14.51 3.58
CA ILE A 315 45.06 -13.56 3.34
C ILE A 315 45.60 -13.05 4.68
N THR A 316 46.79 -13.55 5.04
CA THR A 316 47.59 -13.17 6.20
C THR A 316 48.97 -12.70 5.70
N PRO A 317 49.82 -12.07 6.52
CA PRO A 317 51.19 -11.74 6.10
C PRO A 317 51.97 -12.98 5.61
N ALA A 318 51.78 -14.13 6.25
CA ALA A 318 52.46 -15.38 5.88
C ALA A 318 51.98 -15.90 4.52
N THR A 319 50.66 -16.00 4.31
CA THR A 319 50.11 -16.50 3.03
C THR A 319 50.30 -15.49 1.90
N THR A 320 50.30 -14.18 2.21
CA THR A 320 50.65 -13.12 1.25
C THR A 320 52.04 -13.34 0.68
N ASN A 321 53.03 -13.69 1.51
CA ASN A 321 54.37 -14.01 1.04
C ASN A 321 54.40 -15.24 0.11
N MET A 322 53.53 -16.24 0.35
CA MET A 322 53.38 -17.39 -0.54
C MET A 322 52.80 -16.99 -1.90
N TRP A 323 51.75 -16.16 -1.92
CA TRP A 323 51.17 -15.60 -3.15
C TRP A 323 52.18 -14.73 -3.90
N VAL A 324 52.93 -13.86 -3.21
CA VAL A 324 54.00 -13.04 -3.81
C VAL A 324 55.10 -13.93 -4.40
N ALA A 325 55.48 -15.03 -3.74
CA ALA A 325 56.45 -15.98 -4.27
C ALA A 325 55.95 -16.67 -5.55
N SER A 326 54.65 -16.98 -5.63
CA SER A 326 54.03 -17.62 -6.80
C SER A 326 54.12 -16.77 -8.07
N LEU A 327 54.09 -15.43 -7.94
CA LEU A 327 54.17 -14.49 -9.06
C LEU A 327 55.42 -14.72 -9.93
N LYS A 328 56.54 -15.16 -9.35
CA LYS A 328 57.81 -15.38 -10.07
C LYS A 328 57.71 -16.42 -11.19
N LYS A 329 56.79 -17.38 -11.05
CA LYS A 329 56.62 -18.52 -11.98
C LYS A 329 55.33 -18.43 -12.80
N ALA A 330 54.44 -17.48 -12.47
CA ALA A 330 53.14 -17.33 -13.10
C ALA A 330 53.23 -16.63 -14.47
N GLN A 331 52.34 -16.99 -15.39
CA GLN A 331 52.14 -16.28 -16.66
C GLN A 331 51.52 -14.90 -16.40
N PRO A 332 51.63 -13.93 -17.35
CA PRO A 332 51.22 -12.55 -17.08
C PRO A 332 49.74 -12.35 -16.72
N ASP A 333 48.84 -13.13 -17.30
CA ASP A 333 47.41 -13.14 -16.97
C ASP A 333 47.19 -13.58 -15.51
N VAL A 334 47.80 -14.69 -15.10
CA VAL A 334 47.76 -15.20 -13.72
C VAL A 334 48.39 -14.21 -12.74
N GLN A 335 49.52 -13.59 -13.11
CA GLN A 335 50.15 -12.54 -12.30
C GLN A 335 49.19 -11.38 -12.05
N ALA A 336 48.48 -10.90 -13.07
CA ALA A 336 47.52 -9.80 -12.96
C ALA A 336 46.34 -10.15 -12.03
N GLU A 337 45.81 -11.38 -12.15
CA GLU A 337 44.71 -11.85 -11.32
C GLU A 337 45.11 -11.98 -9.83
N VAL A 338 46.29 -12.55 -9.54
CA VAL A 338 46.82 -12.67 -8.17
C VAL A 338 47.08 -11.28 -7.57
N ILE A 339 47.70 -10.36 -8.31
CA ILE A 339 47.94 -8.97 -7.86
C ILE A 339 46.62 -8.27 -7.53
N THR A 340 45.61 -8.45 -8.39
CA THR A 340 44.27 -7.88 -8.18
C THR A 340 43.62 -8.43 -6.90
N MET A 341 43.69 -9.74 -6.68
CA MET A 341 43.19 -10.39 -5.47
C MET A 341 43.88 -9.84 -4.21
N LEU A 342 45.21 -9.72 -4.23
CA LEU A 342 45.98 -9.16 -3.10
C LEU A 342 45.59 -7.71 -2.80
N GLY A 343 45.42 -6.88 -3.84
CA GLY A 343 44.96 -5.50 -3.70
C GLY A 343 43.55 -5.37 -3.14
N LYS A 344 42.62 -6.23 -3.58
CA LYS A 344 41.22 -6.23 -3.10
C LYS A 344 41.11 -6.67 -1.63
N ASN A 345 41.98 -7.56 -1.17
CA ASN A 345 41.97 -8.11 0.18
C ASN A 345 42.91 -7.39 1.17
N GLY A 346 43.44 -6.21 0.81
CA GLY A 346 44.25 -5.41 1.74
C GLY A 346 45.58 -6.04 2.15
N ALA A 347 46.19 -6.85 1.28
CA ALA A 347 47.44 -7.56 1.56
C ALA A 347 48.66 -6.61 1.57
N GLU A 348 48.81 -5.77 2.60
CA GLU A 348 49.86 -4.74 2.67
C GLU A 348 51.29 -5.28 2.46
N ALA A 349 51.57 -6.49 2.94
CA ALA A 349 52.85 -7.16 2.76
C ALA A 349 53.23 -7.40 1.28
N ALA A 350 52.24 -7.37 0.36
CA ALA A 350 52.48 -7.49 -1.08
C ALA A 350 52.96 -6.18 -1.73
N LEU A 351 52.85 -5.03 -1.05
CA LEU A 351 53.10 -3.71 -1.64
C LEU A 351 54.46 -3.60 -2.37
N PRO A 352 55.60 -4.08 -1.82
CA PRO A 352 56.87 -4.03 -2.55
C PRO A 352 56.87 -4.81 -3.88
N ALA A 353 56.18 -5.96 -3.92
CA ALA A 353 56.04 -6.76 -5.12
C ALA A 353 55.10 -6.11 -6.14
N VAL A 354 54.01 -5.48 -5.66
CA VAL A 354 53.07 -4.71 -6.48
C VAL A 354 53.75 -3.51 -7.12
N LEU A 355 54.55 -2.74 -6.38
CA LEU A 355 55.32 -1.61 -6.92
C LEU A 355 56.35 -2.05 -7.97
N LYS A 356 56.95 -3.23 -7.80
CA LYS A 356 57.81 -3.82 -8.83
C LYS A 356 57.00 -4.19 -10.07
N ALA A 357 55.80 -4.75 -9.91
CA ALA A 357 54.91 -5.14 -11.00
C ALA A 357 54.36 -3.95 -11.80
N MET A 358 54.23 -2.76 -11.21
CA MET A 358 53.91 -1.52 -11.94
C MET A 358 54.96 -1.15 -13.01
N LYS A 359 56.17 -1.72 -12.95
CA LYS A 359 57.22 -1.54 -13.96
C LYS A 359 57.27 -2.67 -14.99
N SER A 360 56.28 -3.57 -14.98
CA SER A 360 56.20 -4.69 -15.94
C SER A 360 56.07 -4.19 -17.38
N LYS A 361 56.64 -4.96 -18.31
CA LYS A 361 56.45 -4.75 -19.76
C LYS A 361 55.11 -5.30 -20.25
N ASN A 362 54.46 -6.18 -19.48
CA ASN A 362 53.14 -6.69 -19.82
C ASN A 362 52.05 -5.73 -19.30
N SER A 363 51.15 -5.30 -20.20
CA SER A 363 50.10 -4.31 -19.88
C SER A 363 49.16 -4.80 -18.77
N GLN A 364 48.66 -6.04 -18.84
CA GLN A 364 47.70 -6.58 -17.87
C GLN A 364 48.28 -6.61 -16.45
N VAL A 365 49.52 -7.08 -16.30
CA VAL A 365 50.23 -7.10 -15.02
C VAL A 365 50.39 -5.70 -14.45
N LYS A 366 50.77 -4.74 -15.31
CA LYS A 366 50.97 -3.36 -14.91
C LYS A 366 49.65 -2.71 -14.47
N ILE A 367 48.55 -2.87 -15.22
CA ILE A 367 47.24 -2.31 -14.88
C ILE A 367 46.72 -2.87 -13.54
N ALA A 368 46.81 -4.19 -13.34
CA ALA A 368 46.47 -4.82 -12.07
C ALA A 368 47.31 -4.27 -10.92
N ALA A 369 48.61 -4.07 -11.15
CA ALA A 369 49.52 -3.50 -10.17
C ALA A 369 49.21 -2.05 -9.82
N ILE A 370 48.81 -1.21 -10.80
CA ILE A 370 48.37 0.17 -10.55
C ILE A 370 47.16 0.18 -9.61
N GLY A 371 46.13 -0.61 -9.91
CA GLY A 371 44.93 -0.70 -9.08
C GLY A 371 45.20 -1.24 -7.67
N ALA A 372 46.05 -2.26 -7.56
CA ALA A 372 46.47 -2.82 -6.27
C ALA A 372 47.34 -1.84 -5.47
N ALA A 373 48.26 -1.10 -6.13
CA ALA A 373 49.11 -0.12 -5.48
C ALA A 373 48.27 1.00 -4.84
N GLY A 374 47.26 1.53 -5.53
CA GLY A 374 46.35 2.52 -4.96
C GLY A 374 45.64 2.03 -3.70
N ARG A 375 45.18 0.76 -3.69
CA ARG A 375 44.50 0.15 -2.54
C ARG A 375 45.42 -0.12 -1.35
N LEU A 376 46.64 -0.57 -1.60
CA LEU A 376 47.58 -1.00 -0.55
C LEU A 376 48.46 0.16 -0.04
N GLY A 377 48.97 0.99 -0.94
CA GLY A 377 49.95 2.02 -0.65
C GLY A 377 49.34 3.37 -0.26
N GLN A 378 48.11 3.66 -0.72
CA GLN A 378 47.43 4.94 -0.47
C GLN A 378 48.36 6.13 -0.80
N GLU A 379 48.44 7.16 0.04
CA GLU A 379 49.30 8.33 -0.22
C GLU A 379 50.79 7.99 -0.42
N LYS A 380 51.29 6.87 0.13
CA LYS A 380 52.70 6.48 0.04
C LYS A 380 53.17 6.20 -1.40
N VAL A 381 52.24 5.87 -2.30
CA VAL A 381 52.54 5.51 -3.70
C VAL A 381 52.09 6.57 -4.70
N LEU A 382 51.64 7.73 -4.21
CA LEU A 382 51.07 8.78 -5.05
C LEU A 382 52.07 9.30 -6.10
N ALA A 383 53.33 9.46 -5.70
CA ALA A 383 54.41 9.86 -6.62
C ALA A 383 54.65 8.81 -7.72
N ASP A 384 54.61 7.51 -7.38
CA ASP A 384 54.75 6.42 -8.35
C ASP A 384 53.57 6.36 -9.34
N LEU A 385 52.35 6.53 -8.84
CA LEU A 385 51.14 6.55 -9.66
C LEU A 385 51.13 7.74 -10.63
N LEU A 386 51.41 8.96 -10.15
CA LEU A 386 51.51 10.15 -10.99
C LEU A 386 52.68 10.03 -11.99
N GLY A 387 53.82 9.50 -11.55
CA GLY A 387 54.95 9.21 -12.45
C GLY A 387 54.60 8.23 -13.56
N THR A 388 53.78 7.23 -13.26
CA THR A 388 53.25 6.26 -14.23
C THR A 388 52.30 6.94 -15.22
N MET A 389 51.36 7.75 -14.71
CA MET A 389 50.39 8.49 -15.52
C MET A 389 51.05 9.45 -16.51
N LYS A 390 52.16 10.11 -16.10
CA LYS A 390 52.90 11.05 -16.95
C LYS A 390 53.47 10.44 -18.22
N LYS A 391 53.82 9.14 -18.19
CA LYS A 391 54.47 8.42 -19.30
C LYS A 391 53.57 7.35 -19.92
N GLY A 392 52.36 7.18 -19.37
CA GLY A 392 51.51 6.05 -19.68
C GLY A 392 50.63 6.25 -20.92
N ASN A 393 50.15 5.14 -21.48
CA ASN A 393 49.12 5.13 -22.51
C ASN A 393 47.71 5.38 -21.90
N ALA A 394 46.67 5.38 -22.74
CA ALA A 394 45.30 5.66 -22.30
C ALA A 394 44.77 4.68 -21.23
N GLU A 395 45.09 3.38 -21.34
CA GLU A 395 44.68 2.36 -20.37
C GLU A 395 45.37 2.55 -19.02
N GLU A 396 46.68 2.83 -19.04
CA GLU A 396 47.48 3.10 -17.85
C GLU A 396 47.01 4.37 -17.13
N ILE A 397 46.70 5.43 -17.89
CA ILE A 397 46.13 6.69 -17.36
C ILE A 397 44.77 6.43 -16.71
N ALA A 398 43.89 5.67 -17.35
CA ALA A 398 42.59 5.32 -16.80
C ALA A 398 42.72 4.51 -15.50
N ALA A 399 43.63 3.52 -15.46
CA ALA A 399 43.89 2.74 -14.26
C ALA A 399 44.42 3.58 -13.10
N VAL A 400 45.32 4.54 -13.37
CA VAL A 400 45.79 5.48 -12.34
C VAL A 400 44.66 6.37 -11.86
N LYS A 401 43.82 6.90 -12.76
CA LYS A 401 42.64 7.69 -12.40
C LYS A 401 41.73 6.94 -11.43
N GLU A 402 41.36 5.70 -11.75
CA GLU A 402 40.53 4.86 -10.88
C GLU A 402 41.20 4.59 -9.53
N ALA A 403 42.51 4.35 -9.52
CA ALA A 403 43.29 4.21 -8.29
C ALA A 403 43.22 5.48 -7.41
N LEU A 404 43.39 6.67 -8.00
CA LEU A 404 43.32 7.94 -7.28
C LEU A 404 41.94 8.22 -6.69
N LEU A 405 40.87 7.80 -7.37
CA LEU A 405 39.48 7.98 -6.89
C LEU A 405 39.18 7.16 -5.64
N ILE A 406 39.70 5.93 -5.55
CA ILE A 406 39.47 5.04 -4.39
C ILE A 406 40.45 5.25 -3.24
N MET A 407 41.53 5.99 -3.47
CA MET A 407 42.53 6.29 -2.45
C MET A 407 41.96 7.20 -1.36
N LYS A 408 42.36 6.90 -0.12
CA LYS A 408 42.07 7.66 1.09
C LYS A 408 43.24 8.59 1.39
N GLY A 409 42.93 9.82 1.80
CA GLY A 409 43.95 10.81 2.13
C GLY A 409 43.60 12.22 1.66
N ASN A 410 43.97 13.21 2.47
CA ASN A 410 43.75 14.63 2.18
C ASN A 410 44.88 15.21 1.30
N GLY A 411 46.05 14.56 1.25
CA GLY A 411 47.18 14.99 0.43
C GLY A 411 46.96 14.76 -1.07
N ILE A 412 46.00 13.91 -1.44
CA ILE A 412 45.73 13.53 -2.84
C ILE A 412 45.38 14.74 -3.70
N ILE A 413 44.48 15.61 -3.21
CA ILE A 413 44.01 16.79 -3.95
C ILE A 413 45.20 17.71 -4.27
N SER A 414 45.99 18.06 -3.27
CA SER A 414 47.15 18.94 -3.41
C SER A 414 48.19 18.38 -4.39
N SER A 415 48.50 17.09 -4.33
CA SER A 415 49.47 16.46 -5.23
C SER A 415 48.94 16.32 -6.67
N VAL A 416 47.66 15.96 -6.84
CA VAL A 416 47.03 15.89 -8.17
C VAL A 416 47.04 17.25 -8.83
N ALA A 417 46.66 18.30 -8.10
CA ALA A 417 46.61 19.66 -8.62
C ALA A 417 48.01 20.18 -8.97
N ALA A 418 49.01 19.95 -8.12
CA ALA A 418 50.41 20.31 -8.39
C ALA A 418 51.03 19.58 -9.58
N ALA A 419 50.57 18.36 -9.89
CA ALA A 419 51.07 17.58 -11.02
C ALA A 419 50.50 18.05 -12.37
N LEU A 420 49.31 18.64 -12.37
CA LEU A 420 48.51 18.97 -13.55
C LEU A 420 49.25 19.76 -14.65
N PRO A 421 50.04 20.82 -14.36
CA PRO A 421 50.71 21.62 -15.40
C PRO A 421 51.75 20.84 -16.20
N ASN A 422 52.30 19.77 -15.63
CA ASN A 422 53.42 19.01 -16.18
C ASN A 422 52.99 17.67 -16.82
N MET A 423 51.69 17.45 -16.99
CA MET A 423 51.11 16.22 -17.52
C MET A 423 50.79 16.32 -19.02
N PRO A 424 50.89 15.22 -19.79
CA PRO A 424 50.32 15.16 -21.13
C PRO A 424 48.80 15.40 -21.14
N THR A 425 48.24 15.84 -22.26
CA THR A 425 46.82 16.24 -22.39
C THR A 425 45.83 15.17 -21.91
N THR A 426 46.03 13.90 -22.26
CA THR A 426 45.18 12.79 -21.80
C THR A 426 45.23 12.62 -20.28
N ALA A 427 46.40 12.78 -19.67
CA ALA A 427 46.57 12.71 -18.22
C ALA A 427 46.00 13.96 -17.52
N GLN A 428 46.11 15.15 -18.13
CA GLN A 428 45.47 16.37 -17.62
C GLN A 428 43.96 16.21 -17.53
N ALA A 429 43.30 15.73 -18.59
CA ALA A 429 41.85 15.51 -18.59
C ALA A 429 41.43 14.53 -17.48
N ALA A 430 42.16 13.43 -17.31
CA ALA A 430 41.88 12.46 -16.26
C ALA A 430 42.09 13.03 -14.84
N LEU A 431 43.11 13.84 -14.61
CA LEU A 431 43.33 14.48 -13.31
C LEU A 431 42.29 15.56 -12.99
N LEU A 432 41.81 16.32 -13.99
CA LEU A 432 40.69 17.24 -13.83
C LEU A 432 39.42 16.50 -13.39
N GLN A 433 39.14 15.34 -13.99
CA GLN A 433 38.03 14.48 -13.54
C GLN A 433 38.21 14.00 -12.10
N VAL A 434 39.43 13.67 -11.67
CA VAL A 434 39.72 13.31 -10.27
C VAL A 434 39.42 14.49 -9.33
N LEU A 435 39.85 15.70 -9.66
CA LEU A 435 39.58 16.90 -8.86
C LEU A 435 38.06 17.18 -8.76
N GLY A 436 37.34 17.07 -9.88
CA GLY A 436 35.88 17.23 -9.91
C GLY A 436 35.17 16.16 -9.07
N ALA A 437 35.48 14.89 -9.27
CA ALA A 437 34.86 13.78 -8.54
C ALA A 437 35.15 13.81 -7.03
N ARG A 438 36.26 14.44 -6.63
CA ARG A 438 36.63 14.64 -5.22
C ARG A 438 36.18 15.98 -4.65
N ALA A 439 35.43 16.79 -5.40
CA ALA A 439 34.93 18.11 -5.01
C ALA A 439 36.02 19.02 -4.40
N ALA A 440 37.16 19.14 -5.09
CA ALA A 440 38.34 19.88 -4.61
C ALA A 440 38.16 21.42 -4.67
N HIS A 441 37.22 21.96 -3.89
CA HIS A 441 36.85 23.39 -3.87
C HIS A 441 38.06 24.33 -3.73
N GLU A 442 39.04 23.98 -2.90
CA GLU A 442 40.26 24.76 -2.66
C GLU A 442 41.18 24.87 -3.89
N LYS A 443 40.93 24.07 -4.94
CA LYS A 443 41.68 24.01 -6.20
C LYS A 443 40.91 24.54 -7.40
N VAL A 444 39.74 25.15 -7.20
CA VAL A 444 38.89 25.64 -8.30
C VAL A 444 39.60 26.64 -9.22
N ASN A 445 40.41 27.56 -8.67
CA ASN A 445 41.17 28.54 -9.45
C ASN A 445 42.20 27.88 -10.38
N GLU A 446 42.77 26.75 -9.96
CA GLU A 446 43.72 25.99 -10.79
C GLU A 446 42.97 25.34 -11.96
N VAL A 447 41.77 24.82 -11.74
CA VAL A 447 40.91 24.25 -12.81
C VAL A 447 40.45 25.32 -13.81
N PHE A 448 40.14 26.54 -13.37
CA PHE A 448 39.77 27.64 -14.27
C PHE A 448 40.83 27.94 -15.33
N THR A 449 42.12 27.66 -15.08
CA THR A 449 43.17 27.87 -16.08
C THR A 449 43.06 26.93 -17.31
N TYR A 450 42.28 25.85 -17.21
CA TYR A 450 42.11 24.83 -18.25
C TYR A 450 40.81 24.97 -19.06
N VAL A 451 39.88 25.85 -18.66
CA VAL A 451 38.59 26.03 -19.36
C VAL A 451 38.73 26.69 -20.74
N LYS A 452 39.91 27.22 -21.06
CA LYS A 452 40.27 27.76 -22.38
C LYS A 452 41.40 26.96 -23.05
N ASN A 453 41.64 25.72 -22.60
CA ASN A 453 42.70 24.89 -23.16
C ASN A 453 42.41 24.57 -24.64
N THR A 454 43.46 24.56 -25.47
CA THR A 454 43.35 24.27 -26.90
C THR A 454 42.91 22.83 -27.17
N ASN A 455 43.21 21.89 -26.26
CA ASN A 455 42.74 20.52 -26.33
C ASN A 455 41.30 20.41 -25.80
N THR A 456 40.37 20.01 -26.66
CA THR A 456 38.94 19.88 -26.34
C THR A 456 38.65 18.94 -25.17
N ASN A 457 39.35 17.81 -25.06
CA ASN A 457 39.11 16.86 -23.96
C ASN A 457 39.53 17.45 -22.60
N VAL A 458 40.65 18.16 -22.56
CA VAL A 458 41.12 18.86 -21.35
C VAL A 458 40.15 19.98 -20.97
N ARG A 459 39.72 20.77 -21.96
CA ARG A 459 38.76 21.85 -21.77
C ARG A 459 37.42 21.34 -21.23
N MET A 460 36.85 20.31 -21.84
CA MET A 460 35.60 19.68 -21.39
C MET A 460 35.72 19.08 -19.99
N ALA A 461 36.82 18.39 -19.69
CA ALA A 461 37.06 17.84 -18.34
C ALA A 461 37.13 18.94 -17.27
N ALA A 462 37.74 20.09 -17.59
CA ALA A 462 37.76 21.24 -16.69
C ALA A 462 36.36 21.80 -16.46
N LEU A 463 35.58 22.02 -17.53
CA LEU A 463 34.21 22.54 -17.44
C LEU A 463 33.29 21.62 -16.62
N GLN A 464 33.39 20.30 -16.82
CA GLN A 464 32.62 19.33 -16.06
C GLN A 464 33.04 19.26 -14.59
N ALA A 465 34.34 19.37 -14.30
CA ALA A 465 34.85 19.41 -12.94
C ALA A 465 34.36 20.65 -12.16
N LEU A 466 34.22 21.80 -12.83
CA LEU A 466 33.70 23.01 -12.19
C LEU A 466 32.32 22.78 -11.58
N ALA A 467 31.45 21.98 -12.18
CA ALA A 467 30.10 21.74 -11.68
C ALA A 467 30.01 21.13 -10.27
N THR A 468 31.11 20.61 -9.73
CA THR A 468 31.17 20.06 -8.36
C THR A 468 32.19 20.79 -7.48
N MET A 469 32.92 21.76 -8.03
CA MET A 469 34.02 22.45 -7.33
C MET A 469 33.72 23.93 -7.04
N VAL A 470 32.82 24.56 -7.80
CA VAL A 470 32.52 25.98 -7.66
C VAL A 470 31.64 26.29 -6.46
N ALA A 471 31.75 27.53 -5.97
CA ALA A 471 30.89 28.14 -4.99
C ALA A 471 30.40 29.52 -5.47
N LYS A 472 29.60 30.20 -4.66
CA LYS A 472 29.02 31.52 -4.97
C LYS A 472 30.08 32.54 -5.42
N GLU A 473 31.28 32.50 -4.84
CA GLU A 473 32.37 33.43 -5.12
C GLU A 473 32.88 33.31 -6.56
N ASN A 474 32.64 32.17 -7.22
CA ASN A 474 33.08 31.90 -8.59
C ASN A 474 32.06 32.36 -9.66
N LEU A 475 30.85 32.78 -9.26
CA LEU A 475 29.79 33.18 -10.19
C LEU A 475 30.22 34.24 -11.22
N PRO A 476 30.96 35.32 -10.86
CA PRO A 476 31.42 36.29 -11.85
C PRO A 476 32.25 35.69 -12.99
N GLN A 477 33.13 34.72 -12.68
CA GLN A 477 33.94 34.02 -13.68
C GLN A 477 33.10 33.09 -14.54
N LEU A 478 32.14 32.38 -13.94
CA LEU A 478 31.23 31.48 -14.66
C LEU A 478 30.31 32.25 -15.62
N PHE A 479 29.83 33.44 -15.25
CA PHE A 479 29.03 34.28 -16.15
C PHE A 479 29.83 34.80 -17.33
N ALA A 480 31.06 35.24 -17.11
CA ALA A 480 31.95 35.62 -18.21
C ALA A 480 32.18 34.44 -19.16
N LEU A 481 32.44 33.24 -18.60
CA LEU A 481 32.64 32.03 -19.37
C LEU A 481 31.39 31.62 -20.17
N LEU A 482 30.20 31.71 -19.58
CA LEU A 482 28.94 31.41 -20.28
C LEU A 482 28.76 32.30 -21.51
N ASN A 483 29.09 33.59 -21.40
CA ASN A 483 28.90 34.56 -22.48
C ASN A 483 29.89 34.38 -23.64
N GLU A 484 31.10 33.87 -23.35
CA GLU A 484 32.16 33.62 -24.33
C GLU A 484 32.02 32.28 -25.05
N THR A 485 31.39 31.28 -24.41
CA THR A 485 31.23 29.93 -24.95
C THR A 485 30.07 29.85 -25.94
N SER A 486 30.27 29.11 -27.05
CA SER A 486 29.25 28.89 -28.09
C SER A 486 28.95 27.41 -28.36
N HIS A 487 29.81 26.48 -27.94
CA HIS A 487 29.60 25.05 -28.18
C HIS A 487 28.51 24.48 -27.23
N PRO A 488 27.44 23.82 -27.72
CA PRO A 488 26.30 23.42 -26.90
C PRO A 488 26.66 22.59 -25.65
N GLU A 489 27.55 21.61 -25.78
CA GLU A 489 27.99 20.78 -24.64
C GLU A 489 28.78 21.58 -23.59
N GLU A 490 29.56 22.56 -24.03
CA GLU A 490 30.33 23.43 -23.15
C GLU A 490 29.39 24.39 -22.41
N VAL A 491 28.40 24.97 -23.12
CA VAL A 491 27.35 25.81 -22.54
C VAL A 491 26.61 25.05 -21.43
N GLN A 492 26.17 23.82 -21.69
CA GLN A 492 25.48 23.00 -20.69
C GLN A 492 26.35 22.73 -19.45
N ALA A 493 27.64 22.44 -19.63
CA ALA A 493 28.55 22.24 -18.52
C ALA A 493 28.71 23.51 -17.66
N VAL A 494 28.82 24.69 -18.30
CA VAL A 494 28.90 25.97 -17.59
C VAL A 494 27.58 26.31 -16.88
N GLN A 495 26.43 26.11 -17.54
CA GLN A 495 25.11 26.30 -16.92
C GLN A 495 24.95 25.44 -15.67
N LYS A 496 25.37 24.17 -15.71
CA LYS A 496 25.36 23.28 -14.54
C LYS A 496 26.23 23.79 -13.41
N ALA A 497 27.42 24.30 -13.72
CA ALA A 497 28.28 24.93 -12.71
C ALA A 497 27.66 26.20 -12.11
N ILE A 498 26.99 27.03 -12.90
CA ILE A 498 26.27 28.21 -12.40
C ILE A 498 25.11 27.79 -11.49
N ILE A 499 24.31 26.80 -11.89
CA ILE A 499 23.21 26.27 -11.07
C ILE A 499 23.75 25.82 -9.70
N GLU A 500 24.84 25.04 -9.68
CA GLU A 500 25.42 24.56 -8.42
C GLU A 500 25.98 25.69 -7.55
N ALA A 501 26.76 26.62 -8.15
CA ALA A 501 27.27 27.78 -7.43
C ALA A 501 26.14 28.65 -6.84
N THR A 502 25.00 28.72 -7.53
CA THR A 502 23.86 29.55 -7.12
C THR A 502 23.04 28.91 -5.98
N ARG A 503 23.00 27.58 -5.87
CA ARG A 503 22.23 26.87 -4.82
C ARG A 503 22.63 27.25 -3.40
N THR A 504 23.89 27.66 -3.20
CA THR A 504 24.42 28.12 -1.91
C THR A 504 24.06 29.58 -1.59
N THR A 505 23.36 30.27 -2.49
CA THR A 505 23.07 31.71 -2.39
C THR A 505 21.62 31.97 -1.98
N GLY A 506 21.33 31.86 -0.68
CA GLY A 506 20.05 32.31 -0.13
C GLY A 506 18.82 31.55 -0.65
N ASP A 507 17.65 32.18 -0.58
CA ASP A 507 16.38 31.58 -1.02
C ASP A 507 16.18 31.62 -2.55
N GLN A 508 15.20 30.87 -3.05
CA GLN A 508 14.90 30.76 -4.49
C GLN A 508 14.68 32.12 -5.19
N SER A 509 14.08 33.10 -4.50
CA SER A 509 13.84 34.43 -5.05
C SER A 509 15.15 35.22 -5.19
N GLN A 510 16.03 35.11 -4.21
CA GLN A 510 17.37 35.71 -4.25
C GLN A 510 18.23 35.07 -5.36
N GLN A 511 18.18 33.74 -5.50
CA GLN A 511 18.84 32.99 -6.56
C GLN A 511 18.37 33.45 -7.95
N ALA A 512 17.05 33.49 -8.18
CA ALA A 512 16.47 33.95 -9.44
C ALA A 512 16.85 35.41 -9.74
N SER A 513 16.77 36.29 -8.73
CA SER A 513 17.11 37.71 -8.88
C SER A 513 18.55 37.91 -9.31
N LEU A 514 19.49 37.14 -8.77
CA LEU A 514 20.90 37.19 -9.13
C LEU A 514 21.11 36.83 -10.62
N ILE A 515 20.49 35.75 -11.08
CA ILE A 515 20.60 35.32 -12.48
C ILE A 515 19.94 36.34 -13.42
N LEU A 516 18.77 36.88 -13.06
CA LEU A 516 18.07 37.90 -13.84
C LEU A 516 18.89 39.19 -13.97
N GLN A 517 19.48 39.68 -12.87
CA GLN A 517 20.34 40.87 -12.90
C GLN A 517 21.55 40.68 -13.80
N GLN A 518 22.10 39.47 -13.87
CA GLN A 518 23.21 39.18 -14.75
C GLN A 518 22.77 39.07 -16.21
N MET A 519 21.62 38.44 -16.48
CA MET A 519 21.03 38.33 -17.81
C MET A 519 20.71 39.70 -18.43
N GLU A 520 20.34 40.70 -17.63
CA GLU A 520 20.09 42.07 -18.14
C GLU A 520 21.36 42.84 -18.55
N LYS A 521 22.55 42.37 -18.15
CA LYS A 521 23.82 43.00 -18.53
C LYS A 521 24.38 42.51 -19.87
N VAL A 522 23.78 41.47 -20.47
CA VAL A 522 24.24 40.86 -21.72
C VAL A 522 23.40 41.33 -22.91
N SER A 523 23.95 41.21 -24.12
CA SER A 523 23.23 41.50 -25.36
C SER A 523 22.07 40.53 -25.59
N ALA A 524 21.08 40.95 -26.39
CA ALA A 524 19.84 40.19 -26.59
C ALA A 524 20.08 38.75 -27.08
N ASP A 525 21.09 38.53 -27.94
CA ASP A 525 21.48 37.22 -28.47
C ASP A 525 22.03 36.26 -27.40
N LYS A 526 22.49 36.79 -26.26
CA LYS A 526 23.07 36.01 -25.15
C LYS A 526 22.08 35.70 -24.03
N LYS A 527 20.95 36.42 -23.96
CA LYS A 527 19.90 36.17 -22.94
C LYS A 527 19.42 34.70 -22.90
N PRO A 528 19.22 34.00 -24.04
CA PRO A 528 18.80 32.60 -24.05
C PRO A 528 19.70 31.63 -23.24
N LEU A 529 20.99 31.93 -23.08
CA LEU A 529 21.93 31.10 -22.32
C LEU A 529 21.57 31.00 -20.84
N TYR A 530 20.75 31.92 -20.32
CA TYR A 530 20.36 31.96 -18.91
C TYR A 530 19.03 31.24 -18.63
N PHE A 531 18.24 30.90 -19.66
CA PHE A 531 16.89 30.36 -19.46
C PHE A 531 16.90 28.99 -18.79
N THR A 532 17.81 28.08 -19.16
CA THR A 532 17.96 26.78 -18.50
C THR A 532 18.35 26.91 -17.02
N VAL A 533 19.21 27.88 -16.69
CA VAL A 533 19.59 28.17 -15.31
C VAL A 533 18.37 28.67 -14.52
N LEU A 534 17.60 29.60 -15.09
CA LEU A 534 16.36 30.11 -14.51
C LEU A 534 15.31 29.01 -14.32
N ALA A 535 15.15 28.10 -15.29
CA ALA A 535 14.24 26.96 -15.20
C ALA A 535 14.62 25.96 -14.11
N SER A 536 15.93 25.72 -13.92
CA SER A 536 16.40 24.87 -12.83
C SER A 536 16.24 25.50 -11.45
N ILE A 537 16.32 26.84 -11.35
CA ILE A 537 16.08 27.56 -10.09
C ILE A 537 14.58 27.61 -9.79
N GLY A 538 13.76 27.91 -10.79
CA GLY A 538 12.32 28.08 -10.66
C GLY A 538 11.92 29.42 -10.02
N GLY A 539 10.66 29.50 -9.57
CA GLY A 539 10.12 30.68 -8.90
C GLY A 539 9.47 31.69 -9.85
N LYS A 540 8.58 32.51 -9.28
CA LYS A 540 7.66 33.40 -10.04
C LYS A 540 8.39 34.41 -10.92
N SER A 541 9.47 35.03 -10.44
CA SER A 541 10.22 36.03 -11.21
C SER A 541 10.99 35.42 -12.39
N ALA A 542 11.62 34.26 -12.18
CA ALA A 542 12.27 33.50 -13.24
C ALA A 542 11.26 33.06 -14.30
N LEU A 543 10.13 32.49 -13.87
CA LEU A 543 9.07 32.05 -14.76
C LEU A 543 8.51 33.19 -15.60
N SER A 544 8.23 34.34 -14.97
CA SER A 544 7.71 35.52 -15.66
C SER A 544 8.70 36.02 -16.72
N ALA A 545 10.00 36.03 -16.42
CA ALA A 545 11.02 36.44 -17.38
C ALA A 545 11.10 35.50 -18.60
N VAL A 546 11.12 34.18 -18.39
CA VAL A 546 11.19 33.20 -19.47
C VAL A 546 9.90 33.18 -20.30
N ALA A 547 8.73 33.27 -19.66
CA ALA A 547 7.45 33.35 -20.35
C ALA A 547 7.31 34.64 -21.20
N ASN A 548 7.79 35.78 -20.68
CA ASN A 548 7.82 37.04 -21.44
C ASN A 548 8.79 36.96 -22.63
N ALA A 549 9.94 36.30 -22.45
CA ALA A 549 10.90 36.09 -23.53
C ALA A 549 10.30 35.25 -24.68
N PHE A 550 9.44 34.27 -24.36
CA PHE A 550 8.66 33.56 -25.39
C PHE A 550 7.66 34.52 -26.08
N ALA A 551 6.95 35.35 -25.33
CA ALA A 551 5.91 36.21 -25.88
C ALA A 551 6.43 37.32 -26.82
N SER A 552 7.62 37.87 -26.57
CA SER A 552 8.16 39.02 -27.32
C SER A 552 9.44 38.73 -28.10
N GLY A 553 10.03 37.53 -27.97
CA GLY A 553 11.29 37.16 -28.58
C GLY A 553 11.20 36.79 -30.06
N ASP A 554 12.37 36.74 -30.71
CA ASP A 554 12.53 36.14 -32.03
C ASP A 554 12.44 34.60 -31.99
N ALA A 555 12.53 33.94 -33.14
CA ALA A 555 12.38 32.49 -33.24
C ALA A 555 13.39 31.72 -32.36
N ALA A 556 14.64 32.18 -32.26
CA ALA A 556 15.67 31.55 -31.45
C ALA A 556 15.39 31.70 -29.95
N THR A 557 14.97 32.91 -29.53
CA THR A 557 14.59 33.21 -28.15
C THR A 557 13.37 32.41 -27.73
N LYS A 558 12.36 32.29 -28.62
CA LYS A 558 11.17 31.47 -28.39
C LYS A 558 11.51 30.00 -28.19
N THR A 559 12.34 29.42 -29.06
CA THR A 559 12.80 28.02 -28.93
C THR A 559 13.46 27.78 -27.57
N ALA A 560 14.44 28.61 -27.21
CA ALA A 560 15.13 28.48 -25.93
C ALA A 560 14.21 28.68 -24.71
N ALA A 561 13.23 29.59 -24.82
CA ALA A 561 12.27 29.83 -23.76
C ALA A 561 11.34 28.62 -23.57
N VAL A 562 10.82 28.02 -24.64
CA VAL A 562 9.98 26.82 -24.52
C VAL A 562 10.80 25.59 -24.09
N ASP A 563 12.09 25.48 -24.46
CA ASP A 563 13.03 24.48 -23.92
C ASP A 563 13.12 24.57 -22.41
N ALA A 564 13.37 25.79 -21.92
CA ALA A 564 13.47 26.06 -20.49
C ALA A 564 12.15 25.81 -19.75
N LEU A 565 11.02 26.30 -20.27
CA LEU A 565 9.69 26.06 -19.68
C LEU A 565 9.35 24.57 -19.62
N SER A 566 9.76 23.78 -20.63
CA SER A 566 9.48 22.35 -20.68
C SER A 566 10.30 21.53 -19.68
N GLN A 567 11.45 22.06 -19.25
CA GLN A 567 12.35 21.46 -18.26
C GLN A 567 12.22 22.11 -16.87
N TRP A 568 11.16 22.90 -16.67
CA TRP A 568 10.94 23.59 -15.40
C TRP A 568 10.87 22.60 -14.24
N SER A 569 11.35 23.04 -13.08
CA SER A 569 11.55 22.17 -11.91
C SER A 569 10.25 21.75 -11.21
N ASP A 570 9.13 22.41 -11.50
CA ASP A 570 7.83 22.18 -10.86
C ASP A 570 6.64 22.53 -11.78
N VAL A 571 5.42 22.33 -11.27
CA VAL A 571 4.16 22.55 -12.01
C VAL A 571 3.89 24.03 -12.36
N THR A 572 4.61 25.00 -11.79
CA THR A 572 4.29 26.41 -11.95
C THR A 572 4.43 26.90 -13.40
N ALA A 573 5.21 26.20 -14.25
CA ALA A 573 5.29 26.48 -15.68
C ALA A 573 4.08 26.01 -16.50
N ALA A 574 3.21 25.16 -15.93
CA ALA A 574 2.07 24.56 -16.65
C ALA A 574 1.14 25.62 -17.28
N PRO A 575 0.74 26.73 -16.61
CA PRO A 575 -0.09 27.76 -17.24
C PRO A 575 0.59 28.44 -18.44
N ALA A 576 1.90 28.71 -18.36
CA ALA A 576 2.65 29.31 -19.46
C ALA A 576 2.73 28.36 -20.65
N LEU A 577 3.05 27.08 -20.41
CA LEU A 577 3.06 26.04 -21.44
C LEU A 577 1.69 25.84 -22.08
N TYR A 578 0.62 25.82 -21.27
CA TYR A 578 -0.74 25.68 -21.76
C TYR A 578 -1.17 26.85 -22.64
N LYS A 579 -0.78 28.09 -22.28
CA LYS A 579 -1.00 29.25 -23.11
C LYS A 579 -0.34 29.13 -24.50
N ILE A 580 0.87 28.57 -24.56
CA ILE A 580 1.56 28.31 -25.84
C ILE A 580 0.80 27.27 -26.65
N ILE A 581 0.37 26.17 -26.02
CA ILE A 581 -0.40 25.08 -26.64
C ILE A 581 -1.70 25.60 -27.28
N GLN A 582 -2.37 26.57 -26.66
CA GLN A 582 -3.65 27.11 -27.12
C GLN A 582 -3.52 28.13 -28.28
N GLN A 583 -2.31 28.56 -28.66
CA GLN A 583 -2.11 29.59 -29.69
C GLN A 583 -1.84 28.96 -31.07
N PRO A 584 -2.79 29.06 -32.04
CA PRO A 584 -2.57 28.48 -33.38
C PRO A 584 -1.35 29.08 -34.11
N ALA A 585 -1.03 30.35 -33.84
CA ALA A 585 0.13 31.04 -34.42
C ALA A 585 1.47 30.46 -33.94
N GLU A 586 1.50 29.73 -32.83
CA GLU A 586 2.72 29.16 -32.22
C GLU A 586 2.78 27.64 -32.42
N SER A 587 2.11 27.11 -33.45
CA SER A 587 1.99 25.66 -33.70
C SER A 587 3.34 24.95 -33.87
N ALA A 588 4.40 25.67 -34.24
CA ALA A 588 5.77 25.14 -34.32
C ALA A 588 6.32 24.65 -32.95
N TYR A 589 5.79 25.18 -31.85
CA TYR A 589 6.23 24.85 -30.49
C TYR A 589 5.27 23.90 -29.75
N LEU A 590 4.16 23.52 -30.38
CA LEU A 590 3.08 22.74 -29.78
C LEU A 590 3.58 21.43 -29.15
N ASP A 591 4.35 20.65 -29.91
CA ASP A 591 4.81 19.33 -29.47
C ASP A 591 5.68 19.42 -28.21
N GLN A 592 6.56 20.41 -28.20
CA GLN A 592 7.48 20.64 -27.10
C GLN A 592 6.75 21.20 -25.87
N ALA A 593 5.89 22.20 -26.06
CA ALA A 593 5.09 22.77 -24.98
C ALA A 593 4.17 21.71 -24.35
N LEU A 594 3.59 20.82 -25.15
CA LEU A 594 2.75 19.72 -24.68
C LEU A 594 3.54 18.70 -23.86
N LYS A 595 4.74 18.30 -24.32
CA LYS A 595 5.64 17.43 -23.54
C LYS A 595 6.04 18.08 -22.22
N GLY A 596 6.38 19.36 -22.24
CA GLY A 596 6.65 20.17 -21.06
C GLY A 596 5.46 20.20 -20.10
N TYR A 597 4.25 20.39 -20.61
CA TYR A 597 3.02 20.46 -19.82
C TYR A 597 2.73 19.12 -19.14
N ILE A 598 2.86 18.00 -19.87
CA ILE A 598 2.69 16.65 -19.29
C ILE A 598 3.75 16.40 -18.21
N ASN A 599 4.99 16.80 -18.43
CA ASN A 599 6.06 16.69 -17.42
C ASN A 599 5.73 17.53 -16.17
N ALA A 600 5.24 18.76 -16.35
CA ALA A 600 4.79 19.61 -15.25
C ALA A 600 3.64 18.96 -14.44
N VAL A 601 2.67 18.32 -15.11
CA VAL A 601 1.59 17.56 -14.44
C VAL A 601 2.15 16.36 -13.66
N LYS A 602 3.09 15.62 -14.26
CA LYS A 602 3.74 14.47 -13.61
C LYS A 602 4.44 14.88 -12.31
N LEU A 603 5.16 16.01 -12.33
CA LEU A 603 5.88 16.56 -11.17
C LEU A 603 4.96 17.22 -10.13
N ALA A 604 3.70 17.52 -10.48
CA ALA A 604 2.78 18.20 -9.58
C ALA A 604 2.47 17.35 -8.34
N SER A 605 2.32 18.00 -7.18
CA SER A 605 1.86 17.39 -5.93
C SER A 605 0.34 17.32 -5.82
N TYR A 606 -0.40 17.65 -6.88
CA TYR A 606 -1.85 17.65 -6.90
C TYR A 606 -2.44 16.25 -6.76
N ALA A 607 -3.67 16.18 -6.23
CA ALA A 607 -4.44 14.96 -6.20
C ALA A 607 -4.69 14.39 -7.62
N PRO A 608 -4.87 13.07 -7.77
CA PRO A 608 -5.02 12.44 -9.08
C PRO A 608 -6.15 13.00 -9.94
N ASP A 609 -7.27 13.41 -9.33
CA ASP A 609 -8.40 14.00 -10.05
C ASP A 609 -8.05 15.36 -10.68
N GLN A 610 -7.29 16.21 -9.98
CA GLN A 610 -6.79 17.46 -10.54
C GLN A 610 -5.79 17.21 -11.69
N LYS A 611 -4.89 16.23 -11.53
CA LYS A 611 -3.96 15.85 -12.60
C LYS A 611 -4.70 15.35 -13.83
N LEU A 612 -5.76 14.56 -13.65
CA LEU A 612 -6.61 14.11 -14.75
C LEU A 612 -7.21 15.29 -15.51
N LEU A 613 -7.77 16.31 -14.82
CA LEU A 613 -8.32 17.50 -15.47
C LEU A 613 -7.28 18.21 -16.35
N MET A 614 -6.04 18.35 -15.85
CA MET A 614 -4.93 18.89 -16.64
C MET A 614 -4.58 17.99 -17.84
N LEU A 615 -4.52 16.67 -17.67
CA LEU A 615 -4.25 15.74 -18.77
C LEU A 615 -5.35 15.74 -19.84
N ARG A 616 -6.60 15.99 -19.45
CA ARG A 616 -7.71 16.16 -20.39
C ARG A 616 -7.54 17.44 -21.22
N ASN A 617 -7.06 18.53 -20.63
CA ASN A 617 -6.71 19.74 -21.37
C ASN A 617 -5.59 19.47 -22.40
N ALA A 618 -4.56 18.71 -22.00
CA ALA A 618 -3.51 18.26 -22.91
C ALA A 618 -4.08 17.38 -24.05
N MET A 619 -5.02 16.49 -23.73
CA MET A 619 -5.64 15.59 -24.71
C MET A 619 -6.48 16.34 -25.75
N GLN A 620 -7.19 17.39 -25.33
CA GLN A 620 -7.95 18.25 -26.25
C GLN A 620 -7.04 18.99 -27.24
N ALA A 621 -5.83 19.34 -26.82
CA ALA A 621 -4.87 20.04 -27.66
C ALA A 621 -4.02 19.11 -28.55
N ALA A 622 -3.86 17.84 -28.18
CA ALA A 622 -3.08 16.85 -28.92
C ALA A 622 -3.54 16.71 -30.38
N LYS A 623 -2.59 16.71 -31.32
CA LYS A 623 -2.84 16.61 -32.76
C LYS A 623 -2.35 15.30 -33.37
N THR A 624 -1.44 14.59 -32.71
CA THR A 624 -0.84 13.35 -33.21
C THR A 624 -1.11 12.18 -32.27
N ALA A 625 -1.07 10.95 -32.81
CA ALA A 625 -1.19 9.74 -32.02
C ALA A 625 -0.12 9.65 -30.92
N GLU A 626 1.14 10.01 -31.21
CA GLU A 626 2.22 9.97 -30.22
C GLU A 626 1.97 10.89 -29.03
N GLN A 627 1.39 12.07 -29.26
CA GLN A 627 1.00 12.97 -28.18
C GLN A 627 -0.10 12.37 -27.32
N LYS A 628 -1.14 11.80 -27.94
CA LYS A 628 -2.22 11.10 -27.23
C LYS A 628 -1.68 9.91 -26.42
N LYS A 629 -0.74 9.12 -26.96
CA LYS A 629 -0.09 7.99 -26.25
C LYS A 629 0.64 8.44 -24.99
N LEU A 630 1.42 9.53 -25.08
CA LEU A 630 2.11 10.10 -23.92
C LEU A 630 1.12 10.49 -22.82
N ILE A 631 -0.01 11.10 -23.19
CA ILE A 631 -1.05 11.50 -22.24
C ILE A 631 -1.72 10.29 -21.62
N LEU A 632 -2.11 9.28 -22.41
CA LEU A 632 -2.75 8.05 -21.89
C LEU A 632 -1.86 7.29 -20.89
N ARG A 633 -0.55 7.23 -21.17
CA ARG A 633 0.44 6.65 -20.24
C ARG A 633 0.52 7.41 -18.91
N GLU A 634 0.31 8.73 -18.94
CA GLU A 634 0.27 9.51 -17.69
C GLU A 634 -1.10 9.39 -17.00
N ILE A 635 -2.21 9.26 -17.75
CA ILE A 635 -3.54 9.03 -17.18
C ILE A 635 -3.59 7.71 -16.40
N GLU A 636 -2.91 6.66 -16.89
CA GLU A 636 -2.73 5.39 -16.18
C GLU A 636 -2.22 5.56 -14.74
N ASN A 637 -1.32 6.54 -14.51
CA ASN A 637 -0.74 6.80 -13.19
C ASN A 637 -1.72 7.48 -12.22
N ASN A 638 -2.86 7.98 -12.71
CA ASN A 638 -3.87 8.72 -11.95
C ASN A 638 -5.11 7.85 -11.74
N LYS A 639 -5.01 6.82 -10.90
CA LYS A 639 -5.94 5.68 -10.80
C LYS A 639 -7.31 5.96 -10.18
N THR A 640 -8.04 6.94 -10.70
CA THR A 640 -9.38 7.32 -10.24
C THR A 640 -10.47 6.80 -11.17
N PHE A 641 -11.70 6.69 -10.66
CA PHE A 641 -12.84 6.29 -11.50
C PHE A 641 -13.01 7.24 -12.72
N PRO A 642 -12.95 8.58 -12.58
CA PRO A 642 -12.93 9.47 -13.74
C PRO A 642 -11.82 9.17 -14.76
N ALA A 643 -10.62 8.79 -14.31
CA ALA A 643 -9.51 8.45 -15.22
C ALA A 643 -9.78 7.14 -15.99
N LEU A 644 -10.35 6.14 -15.32
CA LEU A 644 -10.80 4.89 -15.95
C LEU A 644 -11.81 5.18 -17.07
N ILE A 645 -12.83 5.99 -16.76
CA ILE A 645 -13.85 6.39 -17.72
C ILE A 645 -13.23 7.12 -18.91
N PHE A 646 -12.31 8.06 -18.64
CA PHE A 646 -11.69 8.84 -19.71
C PHE A 646 -10.79 7.99 -20.61
N ALA A 647 -9.95 7.11 -20.04
CA ALA A 647 -9.11 6.18 -20.80
C ALA A 647 -9.97 5.23 -21.67
N GLY A 648 -11.10 4.77 -21.13
CA GLY A 648 -12.06 3.92 -21.84
C GLY A 648 -12.57 4.50 -23.16
N LYS A 649 -12.67 5.84 -23.28
CA LYS A 649 -13.11 6.53 -24.50
C LYS A 649 -12.18 6.31 -25.70
N TYR A 650 -10.96 5.81 -25.47
CA TYR A 650 -9.92 5.60 -26.50
C TYR A 650 -9.70 4.12 -26.85
N LEU A 651 -10.49 3.19 -26.31
CA LEU A 651 -10.37 1.75 -26.62
C LEU A 651 -10.69 1.41 -28.09
N ASP A 652 -11.45 2.26 -28.79
CA ASP A 652 -11.77 2.09 -30.21
C ASP A 652 -10.88 2.94 -31.15
N ASP A 653 -9.96 3.76 -30.63
CA ASP A 653 -8.99 4.52 -31.43
C ASP A 653 -7.77 3.65 -31.74
N ALA A 654 -7.70 3.10 -32.95
CA ALA A 654 -6.69 2.13 -33.36
C ALA A 654 -5.23 2.60 -33.18
N GLU A 655 -4.96 3.91 -33.26
CA GLU A 655 -3.59 4.43 -33.14
C GLU A 655 -3.09 4.46 -31.68
N VAL A 656 -4.00 4.46 -30.71
CA VAL A 656 -3.70 4.59 -29.27
C VAL A 656 -4.35 3.50 -28.41
N GLN A 657 -5.00 2.53 -29.05
CA GLN A 657 -5.81 1.48 -28.42
C GLN A 657 -5.03 0.70 -27.35
N GLN A 658 -3.74 0.44 -27.56
CA GLN A 658 -2.93 -0.33 -26.61
C GLN A 658 -2.60 0.48 -25.35
N GLU A 659 -2.26 1.76 -25.47
CA GLU A 659 -2.10 2.65 -24.32
C GLU A 659 -3.40 2.81 -23.53
N ALA A 660 -4.54 2.93 -24.22
CA ALA A 660 -5.86 2.99 -23.58
C ALA A 660 -6.20 1.68 -22.85
N ALA A 661 -5.94 0.52 -23.48
CA ALA A 661 -6.16 -0.80 -22.90
C ALA A 661 -5.32 -1.01 -21.63
N ASN A 662 -4.04 -0.64 -21.67
CA ASN A 662 -3.15 -0.71 -20.50
C ASN A 662 -3.63 0.20 -19.37
N ALA A 663 -4.02 1.44 -19.69
CA ALA A 663 -4.56 2.38 -18.70
C ALA A 663 -5.84 1.85 -18.05
N VAL A 664 -6.81 1.37 -18.85
CA VAL A 664 -8.07 0.81 -18.35
C VAL A 664 -7.83 -0.39 -17.44
N MET A 665 -6.99 -1.34 -17.85
CA MET A 665 -6.64 -2.51 -17.04
C MET A 665 -6.00 -2.09 -15.70
N ASN A 666 -4.95 -1.27 -15.76
CA ASN A 666 -4.16 -0.93 -14.57
C ASN A 666 -4.91 -0.05 -13.57
N ILE A 667 -5.85 0.79 -14.05
CA ILE A 667 -6.73 1.57 -13.18
C ILE A 667 -7.81 0.66 -12.57
N ALA A 668 -8.54 -0.12 -13.39
CA ALA A 668 -9.65 -0.94 -12.91
C ALA A 668 -9.21 -2.00 -11.89
N LEU A 669 -8.06 -2.65 -12.11
CA LEU A 669 -7.53 -3.68 -11.21
C LEU A 669 -6.93 -3.12 -9.91
N SER A 670 -6.79 -1.80 -9.78
CA SER A 670 -6.14 -1.19 -8.61
C SER A 670 -7.03 -1.03 -7.38
N ASP A 671 -8.36 -1.02 -7.56
CA ASP A 671 -9.33 -0.85 -6.48
C ASP A 671 -10.57 -1.72 -6.71
N LYS A 672 -10.87 -2.62 -5.77
CA LYS A 672 -12.06 -3.49 -5.82
C LYS A 672 -13.37 -2.70 -5.69
N ALA A 673 -13.32 -1.44 -5.24
CA ALA A 673 -14.47 -0.54 -5.26
C ALA A 673 -14.88 -0.13 -6.69
N TYR A 674 -14.03 -0.35 -7.69
CA TYR A 674 -14.39 -0.24 -9.10
C TYR A 674 -15.04 -1.54 -9.57
N TYR A 675 -16.36 -1.54 -9.53
CA TYR A 675 -17.20 -2.64 -9.99
C TYR A 675 -18.40 -2.09 -10.76
N GLY A 676 -19.18 -2.99 -11.34
CA GLY A 676 -20.42 -2.67 -12.02
C GLY A 676 -20.33 -2.80 -13.53
N THR A 677 -21.40 -2.44 -14.21
CA THR A 677 -21.58 -2.69 -15.65
C THR A 677 -20.52 -1.95 -16.47
N ILE A 678 -20.26 -0.67 -16.17
CA ILE A 678 -19.26 0.12 -16.92
C ILE A 678 -17.86 -0.51 -16.81
N VAL A 679 -17.43 -0.87 -15.60
CA VAL A 679 -16.11 -1.47 -15.37
C VAL A 679 -16.00 -2.83 -16.08
N ARG A 680 -17.07 -3.63 -16.01
CA ARG A 680 -17.15 -4.92 -16.71
C ARG A 680 -17.01 -4.76 -18.22
N ASP A 681 -17.74 -3.81 -18.81
CA ASP A 681 -17.71 -3.58 -20.26
C ASP A 681 -16.34 -3.08 -20.72
N LEU A 682 -15.74 -2.14 -19.98
CA LEU A 682 -14.39 -1.65 -20.26
C LEU A 682 -13.33 -2.76 -20.17
N LEU A 683 -13.39 -3.61 -19.13
CA LEU A 683 -12.45 -4.73 -18.96
C LEU A 683 -12.64 -5.81 -20.03
N ASN A 684 -13.88 -6.17 -20.37
CA ASN A 684 -14.16 -7.11 -21.45
C ASN A 684 -13.62 -6.60 -22.79
N LYS A 685 -13.89 -5.34 -23.12
CA LYS A 685 -13.34 -4.70 -24.32
C LYS A 685 -11.81 -4.68 -24.30
N THR A 686 -11.22 -4.39 -23.14
CA THR A 686 -9.76 -4.42 -22.95
C THR A 686 -9.19 -5.82 -23.20
N ILE A 687 -9.84 -6.88 -22.68
CA ILE A 687 -9.46 -8.27 -22.93
C ILE A 687 -9.45 -8.60 -24.44
N GLU A 688 -10.44 -8.10 -25.19
CA GLU A 688 -10.54 -8.33 -26.63
C GLU A 688 -9.40 -7.65 -27.42
N VAL A 689 -9.01 -6.44 -27.03
CA VAL A 689 -8.07 -5.62 -27.82
C VAL A 689 -6.61 -5.70 -27.37
N LEU A 690 -6.34 -6.14 -26.14
CA LEU A 690 -4.99 -6.15 -25.55
C LEU A 690 -4.06 -7.15 -26.27
N LYS A 691 -2.87 -6.70 -26.65
CA LYS A 691 -1.84 -7.46 -27.38
C LYS A 691 -0.48 -7.31 -26.69
N GLY A 692 0.43 -8.26 -26.93
CA GLY A 692 1.80 -8.24 -26.38
C GLY A 692 2.24 -9.60 -25.84
N GLN A 693 3.53 -9.75 -25.55
CA GLN A 693 4.12 -11.02 -25.08
C GLN A 693 3.50 -11.51 -23.76
N ASP A 694 3.11 -10.58 -22.87
CA ASP A 694 2.52 -10.88 -21.56
C ASP A 694 0.98 -10.76 -21.54
N SER A 695 0.36 -10.49 -22.69
CA SER A 695 -1.07 -10.13 -22.74
C SER A 695 -2.00 -11.23 -22.25
N GLU A 696 -1.65 -12.50 -22.38
CA GLU A 696 -2.49 -13.60 -21.88
C GLU A 696 -2.51 -13.68 -20.34
N TYR A 697 -1.38 -13.42 -19.68
CA TYR A 697 -1.32 -13.35 -18.20
C TYR A 697 -2.18 -12.17 -17.68
N GLN A 698 -2.10 -11.04 -18.38
CA GLN A 698 -2.88 -9.85 -18.08
C GLN A 698 -4.38 -10.08 -18.28
N LYS A 699 -4.78 -10.72 -19.39
CA LYS A 699 -6.17 -11.13 -19.65
C LYS A 699 -6.71 -12.06 -18.57
N GLU A 700 -5.91 -13.01 -18.12
CA GLU A 700 -6.31 -13.92 -17.06
C GLU A 700 -6.53 -13.20 -15.72
N SER A 701 -5.67 -12.23 -15.40
CA SER A 701 -5.84 -11.38 -14.22
C SER A 701 -7.15 -10.58 -14.28
N MET A 702 -7.50 -10.03 -15.46
CA MET A 702 -8.79 -9.36 -15.66
C MET A 702 -9.99 -10.30 -15.55
N ARG A 703 -9.92 -11.51 -16.13
CA ARG A 703 -10.98 -12.53 -16.00
C ARG A 703 -11.21 -12.92 -14.54
N LYS A 704 -10.14 -13.10 -13.77
CA LYS A 704 -10.22 -13.38 -12.33
C LYS A 704 -10.89 -12.22 -11.58
N PHE A 705 -10.48 -10.98 -11.84
CA PHE A 705 -11.11 -9.81 -11.23
C PHE A 705 -12.60 -9.72 -11.57
N LEU A 706 -12.98 -9.96 -12.83
CA LEU A 706 -14.36 -10.00 -13.27
C LEU A 706 -15.18 -11.10 -12.56
N ALA A 707 -14.58 -12.26 -12.29
CA ALA A 707 -15.24 -13.36 -11.57
C ALA A 707 -15.43 -13.07 -10.08
N GLU A 708 -14.51 -12.33 -9.45
CA GLU A 708 -14.58 -11.93 -8.04
C GLU A 708 -15.37 -10.63 -7.81
N MET A 709 -15.74 -9.92 -8.88
CA MET A 709 -16.39 -8.61 -8.82
C MET A 709 -17.76 -8.69 -8.12
N PRO A 710 -18.07 -7.76 -7.19
CA PRO A 710 -19.39 -7.69 -6.55
C PRO A 710 -20.55 -7.63 -7.55
N GLN A 711 -21.69 -8.23 -7.18
CA GLN A 711 -22.94 -8.11 -7.93
C GLN A 711 -23.54 -6.71 -7.72
N GLY A 712 -24.00 -6.07 -8.79
CA GLY A 712 -24.56 -4.72 -8.77
C GLY A 712 -24.14 -3.90 -9.99
N GLU A 713 -24.80 -2.75 -10.19
CA GLU A 713 -24.55 -1.88 -11.35
C GLU A 713 -23.33 -0.96 -11.17
N GLY A 714 -22.87 -0.75 -9.92
CA GLY A 714 -21.78 0.16 -9.62
C GLY A 714 -22.15 1.62 -9.93
N PHE A 715 -21.24 2.37 -10.52
CA PHE A 715 -21.54 3.71 -11.04
C PHE A 715 -22.31 3.62 -12.36
N VAL A 716 -23.36 4.43 -12.47
CA VAL A 716 -24.17 4.60 -13.69
C VAL A 716 -24.19 6.07 -14.12
N PRO A 717 -24.27 6.37 -15.43
CA PRO A 717 -24.34 7.76 -15.90
C PRO A 717 -25.70 8.38 -15.56
N LEU A 718 -25.69 9.54 -14.90
CA LEU A 718 -26.88 10.40 -14.78
C LEU A 718 -27.12 11.23 -16.04
N PHE A 719 -26.04 11.56 -16.76
CA PHE A 719 -26.12 12.28 -18.03
C PHE A 719 -25.54 11.40 -19.14
N ASN A 720 -26.32 11.20 -20.20
CA ASN A 720 -25.97 10.31 -21.30
C ASN A 720 -25.10 10.98 -22.39
N GLY A 721 -24.78 12.28 -22.24
CA GLY A 721 -23.99 13.03 -23.22
C GLY A 721 -24.73 13.42 -24.50
N LYS A 722 -26.03 13.12 -24.62
CA LYS A 722 -26.80 13.29 -25.88
C LYS A 722 -28.04 14.14 -25.70
N ASP A 723 -28.80 13.94 -24.63
CA ASP A 723 -30.08 14.61 -24.40
C ASP A 723 -30.41 14.66 -22.90
N LEU A 724 -31.60 15.16 -22.57
CA LEU A 724 -32.10 15.30 -21.19
C LEU A 724 -32.85 14.04 -20.71
N THR A 725 -32.66 12.87 -21.31
CA THR A 725 -33.25 11.63 -20.81
C THR A 725 -32.79 11.38 -19.37
N GLY A 726 -33.75 11.08 -18.47
CA GLY A 726 -33.49 10.95 -17.03
C GLY A 726 -33.60 12.28 -16.26
N TRP A 727 -33.81 13.40 -16.94
CA TRP A 727 -33.96 14.73 -16.35
C TRP A 727 -35.34 15.35 -16.65
N LYS A 728 -35.75 16.27 -15.77
CA LYS A 728 -37.01 17.01 -15.82
C LYS A 728 -36.86 18.39 -15.15
N GLY A 729 -37.82 19.27 -15.31
CA GLY A 729 -37.87 20.55 -14.61
C GLY A 729 -38.26 20.39 -13.14
N LEU A 730 -37.79 21.30 -12.29
CA LEU A 730 -38.12 21.30 -10.87
C LEU A 730 -39.54 21.83 -10.59
N VAL A 731 -40.39 20.99 -9.98
CA VAL A 731 -41.73 21.39 -9.52
C VAL A 731 -41.71 21.70 -8.02
N ALA A 732 -41.67 22.99 -7.66
CA ALA A 732 -41.73 23.48 -6.28
C ALA A 732 -40.69 22.85 -5.32
N ASP A 733 -40.74 23.22 -4.04
CA ASP A 733 -39.96 22.55 -2.99
C ASP A 733 -40.53 21.15 -2.67
N PRO A 734 -39.73 20.21 -2.14
CA PRO A 734 -40.17 18.84 -1.87
C PRO A 734 -41.41 18.75 -0.96
N ILE A 735 -41.57 19.66 0.01
CA ILE A 735 -42.71 19.65 0.96
C ILE A 735 -44.01 19.96 0.21
N LYS A 736 -44.03 21.03 -0.60
CA LYS A 736 -45.19 21.37 -1.42
C LYS A 736 -45.47 20.30 -2.46
N ARG A 737 -44.43 19.81 -3.15
CA ARG A 737 -44.54 18.75 -4.16
C ARG A 737 -45.19 17.48 -3.59
N SER A 738 -44.84 17.10 -2.36
CA SER A 738 -45.40 15.91 -1.70
C SER A 738 -46.90 15.99 -1.38
N LYS A 739 -47.49 17.20 -1.37
CA LYS A 739 -48.90 17.44 -1.05
C LYS A 739 -49.79 17.54 -2.29
N MET A 740 -49.21 17.56 -3.49
CA MET A 740 -49.96 17.64 -4.74
C MET A 740 -50.56 16.28 -5.07
N ASP A 741 -51.82 16.28 -5.53
CA ASP A 741 -52.39 15.10 -6.16
C ASP A 741 -51.72 14.83 -7.52
N ALA A 742 -51.88 13.60 -8.02
CA ALA A 742 -51.21 13.17 -9.25
C ALA A 742 -51.56 14.01 -10.49
N LYS A 743 -52.78 14.56 -10.58
CA LYS A 743 -53.22 15.37 -11.72
C LYS A 743 -52.57 16.76 -11.67
N THR A 744 -52.61 17.39 -10.50
CA THR A 744 -51.99 18.70 -10.28
C THR A 744 -50.47 18.61 -10.50
N LEU A 745 -49.82 17.58 -9.97
CA LEU A 745 -48.38 17.37 -10.14
C LEU A 745 -48.01 17.20 -11.62
N ALA A 746 -48.79 16.43 -12.39
CA ALA A 746 -48.54 16.24 -13.82
C ALA A 746 -48.64 17.56 -14.62
N GLN A 747 -49.60 18.42 -14.29
CA GLN A 747 -49.77 19.73 -14.93
C GLN A 747 -48.60 20.67 -14.62
N GLU A 748 -48.23 20.79 -13.34
CA GLU A 748 -47.09 21.62 -12.93
C GLU A 748 -45.76 21.07 -13.48
N GLN A 749 -45.62 19.75 -13.60
CA GLN A 749 -44.44 19.12 -14.20
C GLN A 749 -44.28 19.50 -15.67
N ALA A 750 -45.35 19.50 -16.46
CA ALA A 750 -45.29 19.91 -17.86
C ALA A 750 -44.81 21.36 -18.02
N LYS A 751 -45.29 22.26 -17.14
CA LYS A 751 -44.86 23.67 -17.11
C LYS A 751 -43.40 23.83 -16.69
N ALA A 752 -42.98 23.12 -15.64
CA ALA A 752 -41.60 23.13 -15.17
C ALA A 752 -40.63 22.58 -16.24
N ASP A 753 -41.03 21.53 -16.97
CA ASP A 753 -40.25 20.96 -18.06
C ASP A 753 -40.07 21.95 -19.20
N GLU A 754 -41.11 22.70 -19.57
CA GLU A 754 -41.04 23.74 -20.60
C GLU A 754 -40.10 24.89 -20.18
N GLU A 755 -40.24 25.39 -18.95
CA GLU A 755 -39.39 26.45 -18.41
C GLU A 755 -37.92 26.03 -18.32
N MET A 756 -37.66 24.82 -17.81
CA MET A 756 -36.32 24.26 -17.76
C MET A 756 -35.69 24.14 -19.16
N ARG A 757 -36.45 23.64 -20.16
CA ARG A 757 -35.93 23.47 -21.54
C ARG A 757 -35.54 24.78 -22.23
N SER A 758 -36.04 25.92 -21.75
CA SER A 758 -35.62 27.24 -22.24
C SER A 758 -34.16 27.57 -21.86
N GLY A 759 -33.66 26.99 -20.77
CA GLY A 759 -32.40 27.33 -20.12
C GLY A 759 -31.28 26.28 -20.21
N TRP A 760 -31.64 25.05 -20.55
CA TRP A 760 -30.70 23.92 -20.58
C TRP A 760 -30.53 23.39 -21.99
N LYS A 761 -29.27 23.18 -22.39
CA LYS A 761 -28.89 22.67 -23.71
C LYS A 761 -27.85 21.58 -23.57
N VAL A 762 -27.85 20.63 -24.51
CA VAL A 762 -26.77 19.67 -24.68
C VAL A 762 -25.94 20.10 -25.87
N GLU A 763 -24.65 20.35 -25.66
CA GLU A 763 -23.72 20.81 -26.69
C GLU A 763 -22.38 20.10 -26.51
N ASN A 764 -21.85 19.49 -27.58
CA ASN A 764 -20.55 18.79 -27.56
C ASN A 764 -20.38 17.72 -26.46
N GLY A 765 -21.46 17.05 -26.07
CA GLY A 765 -21.44 16.06 -24.99
C GLY A 765 -21.42 16.67 -23.58
N GLU A 766 -21.68 17.97 -23.47
CA GLU A 766 -21.76 18.72 -22.23
C GLU A 766 -23.19 19.21 -22.00
N LEU A 767 -23.60 19.25 -20.74
CA LEU A 767 -24.89 19.77 -20.29
C LEU A 767 -24.70 21.22 -19.85
N LEU A 768 -25.20 22.16 -20.64
CA LEU A 768 -25.00 23.60 -20.48
C LEU A 768 -26.26 24.29 -19.97
N PHE A 769 -26.12 25.03 -18.87
CA PHE A 769 -27.08 26.04 -18.44
C PHE A 769 -26.71 27.40 -19.02
N THR A 770 -27.68 28.08 -19.64
CA THR A 770 -27.46 29.35 -20.38
C THR A 770 -27.63 30.61 -19.53
N GLY A 771 -27.82 30.49 -18.21
CA GLY A 771 -27.99 31.61 -17.29
C GLY A 771 -29.45 32.08 -17.07
N HIS A 772 -30.42 31.46 -17.74
CA HIS A 772 -31.85 31.73 -17.59
C HIS A 772 -32.62 30.42 -17.63
N GLY A 773 -33.80 30.35 -17.01
CA GLY A 773 -34.58 29.11 -16.86
C GLY A 773 -34.63 28.65 -15.40
N ASN A 774 -34.98 27.38 -15.18
CA ASN A 774 -35.19 26.80 -13.85
C ASN A 774 -34.30 25.56 -13.63
N ASN A 775 -34.22 25.07 -12.39
CA ASN A 775 -33.37 23.94 -12.00
C ASN A 775 -33.67 22.69 -12.83
N LEU A 776 -32.61 21.94 -13.13
CA LEU A 776 -32.71 20.64 -13.77
C LEU A 776 -32.70 19.55 -12.69
N ALA A 777 -33.74 18.74 -12.62
CA ALA A 777 -33.89 17.71 -11.60
C ALA A 777 -33.91 16.32 -12.22
N THR A 778 -33.37 15.35 -11.49
CA THR A 778 -33.43 13.93 -11.88
C THR A 778 -34.89 13.42 -11.84
N VAL A 779 -35.25 12.54 -12.77
CA VAL A 779 -36.56 11.85 -12.73
C VAL A 779 -36.63 10.88 -11.56
N LYS A 780 -35.54 10.12 -11.36
CA LYS A 780 -35.37 9.18 -10.25
C LYS A 780 -35.04 9.93 -8.95
N LYS A 781 -35.57 9.43 -7.84
CA LYS A 781 -35.19 9.87 -6.49
C LYS A 781 -34.03 9.02 -5.98
N TYR A 782 -33.12 9.64 -5.25
CA TYR A 782 -31.92 8.99 -4.72
C TYR A 782 -31.93 9.05 -3.19
N GLY A 783 -31.67 7.90 -2.57
CA GLY A 783 -31.39 7.76 -1.15
C GLY A 783 -29.91 8.04 -0.88
N ASP A 784 -29.19 7.07 -0.34
CA ASP A 784 -27.74 7.18 -0.11
C ASP A 784 -27.01 6.95 -1.43
N PHE A 785 -26.03 7.79 -1.74
CA PHE A 785 -25.29 7.70 -2.99
C PHE A 785 -23.89 8.28 -2.89
N GLU A 786 -23.07 7.86 -3.84
CA GLU A 786 -21.82 8.49 -4.21
C GLU A 786 -21.92 9.02 -5.64
N MET A 787 -21.39 10.22 -5.89
CA MET A 787 -21.53 10.92 -7.16
C MET A 787 -20.21 11.52 -7.60
N PHE A 788 -19.89 11.37 -8.88
CA PHE A 788 -18.88 12.17 -9.58
C PHE A 788 -19.56 13.14 -10.52
N VAL A 789 -19.06 14.37 -10.59
CA VAL A 789 -19.58 15.40 -11.50
C VAL A 789 -18.49 16.40 -11.84
N ASP A 790 -18.18 16.51 -13.13
CA ASP A 790 -17.37 17.59 -13.66
C ASP A 790 -18.26 18.81 -13.91
N TRP A 791 -17.78 19.98 -13.50
CA TRP A 791 -18.47 21.26 -13.70
C TRP A 791 -17.50 22.39 -14.05
N LYS A 792 -18.01 23.44 -14.70
CA LYS A 792 -17.26 24.64 -15.06
C LYS A 792 -18.17 25.86 -15.06
N ILE A 793 -17.73 26.94 -14.40
CA ILE A 793 -18.33 28.27 -14.55
C ILE A 793 -17.57 29.01 -15.66
N PHE A 794 -18.30 29.67 -16.55
CA PHE A 794 -17.71 30.51 -17.59
C PHE A 794 -17.41 31.90 -17.05
N ASP A 795 -16.26 32.48 -17.41
CA ASP A 795 -15.97 33.88 -17.09
C ASP A 795 -16.78 34.80 -18.02
N ASP A 796 -17.76 35.50 -17.45
CA ASP A 796 -18.56 36.51 -18.13
C ASP A 796 -18.16 37.95 -17.77
N GLY A 797 -17.10 38.10 -16.96
CA GLY A 797 -16.60 39.38 -16.45
C GLY A 797 -17.39 40.00 -15.29
N ASN A 798 -18.53 39.42 -14.89
CA ASN A 798 -19.41 40.00 -13.86
C ASN A 798 -18.99 39.63 -12.43
N LYS A 799 -18.14 38.63 -12.26
CA LYS A 799 -17.60 38.14 -10.97
C LYS A 799 -18.66 37.74 -9.94
N ASP A 800 -19.76 37.17 -10.43
CA ASP A 800 -20.91 36.79 -9.61
C ASP A 800 -21.32 35.32 -9.78
N GLY A 801 -20.49 34.52 -10.45
CA GLY A 801 -20.66 33.08 -10.68
C GLY A 801 -21.24 32.31 -9.49
N ASP A 802 -22.44 31.74 -9.67
CA ASP A 802 -23.21 31.06 -8.62
C ASP A 802 -23.98 29.87 -9.18
N ALA A 803 -23.72 28.69 -8.65
CA ALA A 803 -24.49 27.48 -8.93
C ALA A 803 -24.36 26.49 -7.77
N GLY A 804 -24.98 25.33 -7.90
CA GLY A 804 -24.91 24.32 -6.85
C GLY A 804 -25.59 23.03 -7.25
N ILE A 805 -25.43 22.05 -6.38
CA ILE A 805 -26.04 20.74 -6.50
C ILE A 805 -26.91 20.50 -5.27
N TYR A 806 -28.19 20.24 -5.53
CA TYR A 806 -29.15 19.97 -4.48
C TYR A 806 -29.11 18.47 -4.21
N LEU A 807 -28.87 18.11 -2.96
CA LEU A 807 -28.84 16.73 -2.52
C LEU A 807 -30.19 16.41 -1.89
N ARG A 808 -30.91 15.46 -2.49
CA ARG A 808 -32.27 15.08 -2.07
C ARG A 808 -33.19 16.30 -1.97
N GLY A 809 -33.25 17.10 -3.04
CA GLY A 809 -34.13 18.25 -3.17
C GLY A 809 -33.83 19.41 -2.21
N THR A 810 -32.64 19.43 -1.60
CA THR A 810 -32.23 20.45 -0.63
C THR A 810 -30.96 21.17 -1.11
N PRO A 811 -30.98 22.52 -1.23
CA PRO A 811 -29.87 23.30 -1.79
C PRO A 811 -28.66 23.34 -0.87
N GLN A 812 -27.54 22.69 -1.20
CA GLN A 812 -26.43 22.59 -0.25
C GLN A 812 -25.03 22.63 -0.85
N VAL A 813 -24.68 21.76 -1.81
CA VAL A 813 -23.29 21.72 -2.30
C VAL A 813 -23.06 22.85 -3.28
N GLN A 814 -22.38 23.88 -2.81
CA GLN A 814 -22.24 25.14 -3.53
C GLN A 814 -21.09 25.11 -4.55
N ILE A 815 -21.28 25.82 -5.67
CA ILE A 815 -20.31 26.08 -6.74
C ILE A 815 -20.19 27.59 -6.91
N TRP A 816 -18.98 28.14 -6.81
CA TRP A 816 -18.73 29.58 -6.77
C TRP A 816 -17.62 30.04 -7.69
N ASP A 817 -17.75 31.28 -8.17
CA ASP A 817 -16.61 32.10 -8.52
C ASP A 817 -15.90 32.57 -7.23
N THR A 818 -14.70 32.05 -6.97
CA THR A 818 -13.93 32.39 -5.76
C THR A 818 -13.43 33.84 -5.74
N SER A 819 -13.50 34.58 -6.85
CA SER A 819 -13.20 36.01 -6.90
C SER A 819 -14.30 36.86 -6.26
N ARG A 820 -15.52 36.31 -6.12
CA ARG A 820 -16.66 36.96 -5.47
C ARG A 820 -16.40 37.10 -3.96
N VAL A 821 -16.39 38.34 -3.46
CA VAL A 821 -16.21 38.64 -2.02
C VAL A 821 -17.52 38.50 -1.23
N LYS A 822 -18.66 38.67 -1.93
CA LYS A 822 -20.00 38.57 -1.35
C LYS A 822 -20.26 37.14 -0.85
N ASP A 823 -21.02 37.02 0.24
CA ASP A 823 -21.43 35.74 0.85
C ASP A 823 -20.26 34.85 1.34
N SER A 824 -19.06 35.42 1.44
CA SER A 824 -17.80 34.70 1.72
C SER A 824 -17.34 33.78 0.58
N ALA A 825 -17.61 34.11 -0.68
CA ALA A 825 -17.29 33.23 -1.81
C ALA A 825 -15.83 32.88 -2.06
N GLN A 826 -14.95 33.68 -1.48
CA GLN A 826 -13.52 33.44 -1.42
C GLN A 826 -13.10 32.18 -0.64
N VAL A 827 -13.97 31.60 0.19
CA VAL A 827 -13.61 30.40 0.97
C VAL A 827 -13.76 29.10 0.18
N GLY A 828 -14.28 29.14 -1.05
CA GLY A 828 -14.26 28.03 -2.01
C GLY A 828 -15.60 27.29 -2.16
N SER A 829 -15.64 26.40 -3.15
CA SER A 829 -16.80 25.53 -3.45
C SER A 829 -16.83 24.25 -2.62
N GLY A 830 -17.93 23.51 -2.69
CA GLY A 830 -18.10 22.19 -2.04
C GLY A 830 -18.60 22.23 -0.59
N GLY A 831 -18.73 23.43 0.00
CA GLY A 831 -19.38 23.64 1.31
C GLY A 831 -20.89 23.47 1.26
N LEU A 832 -21.51 23.27 2.43
CA LEU A 832 -22.96 23.15 2.66
C LEU A 832 -23.56 24.49 3.11
N TYR A 833 -23.55 25.50 2.24
CA TYR A 833 -23.71 26.91 2.63
C TYR A 833 -25.02 27.28 3.31
N ASN A 834 -26.04 26.44 3.14
CA ASN A 834 -27.35 26.64 3.73
C ASN A 834 -27.52 26.02 5.12
N ASN A 835 -26.50 25.35 5.67
CA ASN A 835 -26.45 24.93 7.07
C ASN A 835 -26.35 26.14 8.02
N GLN A 836 -27.15 26.16 9.08
CA GLN A 836 -27.13 27.21 10.12
C GLN A 836 -26.51 26.73 11.43
N LYS A 837 -26.71 25.47 11.79
CA LYS A 837 -26.24 24.86 13.05
C LYS A 837 -24.96 24.06 12.82
N HIS A 838 -24.84 23.41 11.67
CA HIS A 838 -23.67 22.62 11.30
C HIS A 838 -22.72 23.40 10.39
N MET A 839 -21.51 22.87 10.18
CA MET A 839 -20.52 23.50 9.33
C MET A 839 -21.09 23.76 7.93
N SER A 840 -20.93 24.99 7.44
CA SER A 840 -21.43 25.41 6.13
C SER A 840 -20.31 25.73 5.14
N LYS A 841 -19.18 26.25 5.64
CA LYS A 841 -18.00 26.59 4.84
C LYS A 841 -17.13 25.36 4.57
N PRO A 842 -16.50 25.25 3.39
CA PRO A 842 -15.54 24.19 3.12
C PRO A 842 -14.27 24.34 3.98
N LEU A 843 -13.53 23.23 4.11
CA LEU A 843 -12.28 23.13 4.87
C LEU A 843 -11.13 23.90 4.23
N LYS A 844 -11.12 24.03 2.89
CA LYS A 844 -10.12 24.78 2.11
C LYS A 844 -10.63 25.09 0.70
N VAL A 845 -10.02 26.10 0.08
CA VAL A 845 -10.19 26.44 -1.33
C VAL A 845 -9.43 25.41 -2.18
N ALA A 846 -10.11 24.76 -3.11
CA ALA A 846 -9.52 23.80 -4.05
C ALA A 846 -10.00 24.02 -5.50
N ASP A 847 -10.73 25.11 -5.75
CA ASP A 847 -11.29 25.49 -7.03
C ASP A 847 -10.21 25.80 -8.08
N ASN A 848 -10.43 25.33 -9.30
CA ASN A 848 -9.73 25.81 -10.48
C ASN A 848 -10.29 27.18 -10.91
N PRO A 849 -9.50 27.99 -11.64
CA PRO A 849 -9.97 29.26 -12.21
C PRO A 849 -11.24 29.11 -13.06
N LEU A 850 -11.93 30.24 -13.29
CA LEU A 850 -13.03 30.30 -14.27
C LEU A 850 -12.56 29.82 -15.65
N ASP A 851 -13.50 29.30 -16.44
CA ASP A 851 -13.26 28.61 -17.71
C ASP A 851 -12.46 27.29 -17.62
N GLU A 852 -12.03 26.88 -16.44
CA GLU A 852 -11.44 25.56 -16.20
C GLU A 852 -12.43 24.58 -15.57
N TRP A 853 -12.24 23.29 -15.89
CA TRP A 853 -13.06 22.23 -15.31
C TRP A 853 -12.66 21.97 -13.86
N ASN A 854 -13.66 21.73 -13.04
CA ASN A 854 -13.56 21.19 -11.69
C ASN A 854 -14.26 19.85 -11.64
N THR A 855 -13.95 19.02 -10.65
CA THR A 855 -14.66 17.76 -10.41
C THR A 855 -15.02 17.62 -8.94
N PHE A 856 -16.27 17.26 -8.66
CA PHE A 856 -16.67 16.82 -7.33
C PHE A 856 -16.77 15.30 -7.25
N ARG A 857 -16.35 14.79 -6.09
CA ARG A 857 -16.80 13.50 -5.56
C ARG A 857 -17.63 13.75 -4.30
N ILE A 858 -18.93 13.46 -4.36
CA ILE A 858 -19.89 13.72 -3.29
C ILE A 858 -20.39 12.39 -2.74
N LEU A 859 -20.31 12.19 -1.42
CA LEU A 859 -20.89 11.06 -0.72
C LEU A 859 -22.02 11.57 0.18
N MET A 860 -23.24 11.08 -0.04
CA MET A 860 -24.42 11.34 0.77
C MET A 860 -24.86 10.04 1.45
N LYS A 861 -24.61 9.91 2.76
CA LYS A 861 -24.92 8.71 3.56
C LYS A 861 -25.77 9.10 4.77
N GLY A 862 -26.98 8.54 4.90
CA GLY A 862 -27.93 8.97 5.92
C GLY A 862 -28.25 10.47 5.79
N ASP A 863 -27.88 11.25 6.81
CA ASP A 863 -27.95 12.72 6.83
C ASP A 863 -26.57 13.40 6.65
N ARG A 864 -25.52 12.65 6.31
CA ARG A 864 -24.14 13.14 6.26
C ARG A 864 -23.64 13.29 4.83
N VAL A 865 -22.90 14.39 4.61
CA VAL A 865 -22.26 14.70 3.34
C VAL A 865 -20.75 14.81 3.50
N THR A 866 -20.02 14.16 2.60
CA THR A 866 -18.60 14.36 2.37
C THR A 866 -18.39 14.82 0.92
N VAL A 867 -17.57 15.84 0.70
CA VAL A 867 -17.25 16.37 -0.63
C VAL A 867 -15.74 16.45 -0.80
N TYR A 868 -15.26 15.89 -1.90
CA TYR A 868 -13.93 16.17 -2.44
C TYR A 868 -14.07 17.06 -3.67
N LEU A 869 -13.28 18.12 -3.75
CA LEU A 869 -13.17 19.01 -4.90
C LEU A 869 -11.77 18.85 -5.50
N ASN A 870 -11.70 18.44 -6.76
CA ASN A 870 -10.44 18.19 -7.46
C ASN A 870 -9.53 17.19 -6.73
N GLY A 871 -10.14 16.23 -6.03
CA GLY A 871 -9.46 15.21 -5.22
C GLY A 871 -9.12 15.66 -3.79
N GLU A 872 -9.36 16.92 -3.44
CA GLU A 872 -9.10 17.48 -2.12
C GLU A 872 -10.34 17.46 -1.22
N LEU A 873 -10.22 16.98 0.03
CA LEU A 873 -11.33 16.95 0.98
C LEU A 873 -11.72 18.37 1.40
N VAL A 874 -12.95 18.78 1.09
CA VAL A 874 -13.48 20.12 1.39
C VAL A 874 -14.70 20.11 2.31
N THR A 875 -15.43 19.01 2.41
CA THR A 875 -16.50 18.82 3.42
C THR A 875 -16.38 17.40 3.96
N ASP A 876 -16.33 17.23 5.28
CA ASP A 876 -16.09 15.93 5.91
C ASP A 876 -17.21 15.53 6.88
N ASN A 877 -18.04 14.57 6.45
CA ASN A 877 -19.05 13.92 7.27
C ASN A 877 -20.00 14.89 8.02
N VAL A 878 -20.40 15.96 7.33
CA VAL A 878 -21.20 17.05 7.92
C VAL A 878 -22.69 16.76 7.78
N THR A 879 -23.48 17.00 8.82
CA THR A 879 -24.94 16.88 8.77
C THR A 879 -25.53 17.86 7.75
N LEU A 880 -26.37 17.35 6.86
CA LEU A 880 -27.15 18.12 5.91
C LEU A 880 -28.46 18.58 6.55
N GLU A 881 -28.63 19.88 6.72
CA GLU A 881 -29.87 20.42 7.25
C GLU A 881 -30.98 20.45 6.18
N ASN A 882 -32.21 20.17 6.61
CA ASN A 882 -33.38 20.37 5.78
C ASN A 882 -33.65 21.88 5.64
N TYR A 883 -33.33 22.44 4.48
CA TYR A 883 -33.51 23.86 4.20
C TYR A 883 -34.96 24.32 4.35
N TRP A 884 -35.90 23.48 3.91
CA TRP A 884 -37.31 23.79 3.77
C TRP A 884 -38.10 23.65 5.08
N ASP A 885 -37.65 22.77 5.97
CA ASP A 885 -38.17 22.65 7.34
C ASP A 885 -37.04 22.37 8.32
N ARG A 886 -36.55 23.44 8.98
CA ARG A 886 -35.41 23.41 9.91
C ARG A 886 -35.68 22.59 11.19
N ASN A 887 -36.93 22.21 11.43
CA ASN A 887 -37.33 21.37 12.56
C ASN A 887 -37.44 19.89 12.20
N SER A 888 -37.26 19.53 10.93
CA SER A 888 -37.31 18.17 10.42
C SER A 888 -35.94 17.70 9.92
N PRO A 889 -35.68 16.38 9.89
CA PRO A 889 -34.50 15.83 9.24
C PRO A 889 -34.53 16.06 7.71
N ILE A 890 -33.39 15.85 7.07
CA ILE A 890 -33.30 15.81 5.61
C ILE A 890 -34.19 14.70 5.03
N PHE A 891 -34.68 14.87 3.80
CA PHE A 891 -35.50 13.85 3.15
C PHE A 891 -34.73 12.52 3.02
N PRO A 892 -35.38 11.38 3.34
CA PRO A 892 -34.77 10.06 3.21
C PRO A 892 -34.31 9.75 1.78
N GLU A 893 -35.09 10.19 0.79
CA GLU A 893 -34.79 10.17 -0.63
C GLU A 893 -35.44 11.39 -1.30
N GLU A 894 -34.79 11.95 -2.31
CA GLU A 894 -35.43 12.88 -3.24
C GLU A 894 -34.59 13.03 -4.51
N GLN A 895 -35.01 13.90 -5.43
CA GLN A 895 -34.27 14.23 -6.65
C GLN A 895 -32.92 14.88 -6.32
N ILE A 896 -31.90 14.57 -7.13
CA ILE A 896 -30.70 15.38 -7.27
C ILE A 896 -31.02 16.49 -8.27
N GLU A 897 -30.61 17.73 -7.99
CA GLU A 897 -30.91 18.89 -8.84
C GLU A 897 -29.63 19.70 -9.14
N LEU A 898 -29.50 20.17 -10.38
CA LEU A 898 -28.50 21.13 -10.79
C LEU A 898 -29.13 22.53 -10.79
N GLN A 899 -28.54 23.44 -10.04
CA GLN A 899 -29.11 24.75 -9.80
C GLN A 899 -28.97 25.67 -11.03
N ALA A 900 -30.07 26.34 -11.35
CA ALA A 900 -30.14 27.42 -12.32
C ALA A 900 -30.11 28.77 -11.58
N HIS A 901 -28.93 29.40 -11.46
CA HIS A 901 -28.79 30.65 -10.69
C HIS A 901 -28.03 31.75 -11.47
N GLY A 902 -28.57 32.14 -12.64
CA GLY A 902 -28.11 33.31 -13.41
C GLY A 902 -26.80 33.14 -14.17
N SER A 903 -25.85 32.39 -13.62
CA SER A 903 -24.52 32.18 -14.21
C SER A 903 -24.53 31.06 -15.24
N ARG A 904 -23.75 31.22 -16.31
CA ARG A 904 -23.55 30.16 -17.30
C ARG A 904 -22.67 29.07 -16.71
N VAL A 905 -23.15 27.82 -16.72
CA VAL A 905 -22.45 26.66 -16.13
C VAL A 905 -22.54 25.46 -17.06
N ALA A 906 -21.44 24.73 -17.22
CA ALA A 906 -21.41 23.46 -17.93
C ALA A 906 -21.16 22.31 -16.97
N TYR A 907 -21.77 21.16 -17.24
CA TYR A 907 -21.58 19.90 -16.54
C TYR A 907 -21.26 18.78 -17.52
N ARG A 908 -20.44 17.81 -17.11
CA ARG A 908 -20.18 16.58 -17.86
C ARG A 908 -19.82 15.44 -16.92
N ASP A 909 -19.70 14.23 -17.49
CA ASP A 909 -19.21 13.05 -16.78
C ASP A 909 -19.90 12.86 -15.40
N ILE A 910 -21.23 12.95 -15.40
CA ILE A 910 -22.05 12.84 -14.19
C ILE A 910 -22.37 11.38 -13.93
N TYR A 911 -21.78 10.80 -12.89
CA TYR A 911 -21.97 9.39 -12.52
C TYR A 911 -22.49 9.29 -11.09
N VAL A 912 -23.41 8.37 -10.84
CA VAL A 912 -23.95 8.09 -9.51
C VAL A 912 -23.88 6.60 -9.21
N ARG A 913 -23.56 6.26 -7.98
CA ARG A 913 -23.67 4.91 -7.43
C ARG A 913 -24.52 4.97 -6.18
N GLU A 914 -25.65 4.28 -6.18
CA GLU A 914 -26.45 4.14 -4.97
C GLU A 914 -25.73 3.27 -3.94
N ILE A 915 -25.86 3.67 -2.68
CA ILE A 915 -25.31 2.95 -1.54
C ILE A 915 -26.49 2.27 -0.86
N THR A 916 -26.42 0.95 -0.74
CA THR A 916 -27.51 0.15 -0.17
C THR A 916 -27.83 0.60 1.26
N ARG A 917 -29.12 0.80 1.54
CA ARG A 917 -29.64 1.04 2.89
C ARG A 917 -31.00 0.37 3.08
N PRO A 918 -31.35 -0.06 4.30
CA PRO A 918 -32.70 -0.52 4.60
C PRO A 918 -33.75 0.57 4.41
N ALA A 919 -34.98 0.15 4.13
CA ALA A 919 -36.12 1.05 4.10
C ALA A 919 -36.32 1.69 5.51
N PRO A 920 -36.69 2.99 5.57
CA PRO A 920 -36.94 3.65 6.85
C PRO A 920 -38.05 2.93 7.63
N PHE A 921 -37.85 2.73 8.92
CA PHE A 921 -38.86 2.16 9.79
C PHE A 921 -40.10 3.06 9.85
N GLN A 922 -41.29 2.45 9.76
CA GLN A 922 -42.56 3.13 9.88
C GLN A 922 -43.34 2.59 11.06
N LEU A 923 -43.99 3.49 11.81
CA LEU A 923 -44.95 3.09 12.83
C LEU A 923 -46.11 2.33 12.21
N SER A 924 -46.51 1.22 12.85
CA SER A 924 -47.75 0.53 12.53
C SER A 924 -48.95 1.45 12.75
N ALA A 925 -50.09 1.15 12.09
CA ALA A 925 -51.33 1.92 12.30
C ALA A 925 -51.77 1.93 13.78
N ALA A 926 -51.53 0.83 14.50
CA ALA A 926 -51.78 0.72 15.93
C ALA A 926 -50.87 1.67 16.74
N GLU A 927 -49.56 1.67 16.48
CA GLU A 927 -48.61 2.55 17.18
C GLU A 927 -48.89 4.03 16.91
N LYS A 928 -49.27 4.39 15.67
CA LYS A 928 -49.70 5.76 15.34
C LYS A 928 -50.93 6.15 16.15
N LYS A 929 -51.95 5.28 16.21
CA LYS A 929 -53.17 5.52 17.00
C LYS A 929 -52.88 5.59 18.50
N GLU A 930 -51.90 4.83 18.98
CA GLU A 930 -51.46 4.86 20.38
C GLU A 930 -50.65 6.12 20.74
N GLY A 931 -50.22 6.92 19.76
CA GLY A 931 -49.47 8.15 19.99
C GLY A 931 -47.95 7.95 20.07
N PHE A 932 -47.41 6.88 19.49
CA PHE A 932 -45.95 6.75 19.36
C PHE A 932 -45.38 7.77 18.38
N LYS A 933 -44.18 8.27 18.71
CA LYS A 933 -43.31 9.11 17.89
C LYS A 933 -42.01 8.34 17.61
N ILE A 934 -41.54 8.39 16.37
CA ILE A 934 -40.24 7.81 15.99
C ILE A 934 -39.12 8.69 16.55
N LEU A 935 -38.11 8.07 17.14
CA LEU A 935 -36.84 8.71 17.51
C LEU A 935 -35.70 8.28 16.58
N PHE A 936 -35.77 7.11 15.96
CA PHE A 936 -34.82 6.67 14.93
C PHE A 936 -35.47 5.67 13.98
N ASP A 937 -35.52 6.01 12.69
CA ASP A 937 -36.07 5.19 11.61
C ASP A 937 -35.02 4.47 10.75
N GLY A 938 -33.73 4.61 11.09
CA GLY A 938 -32.63 4.10 10.28
C GLY A 938 -31.98 5.13 9.35
N THR A 939 -32.49 6.37 9.28
CA THR A 939 -32.04 7.33 8.25
C THR A 939 -31.22 8.50 8.78
N ASN A 940 -31.45 8.94 10.02
CA ASN A 940 -30.84 10.17 10.55
C ASN A 940 -30.83 10.20 12.09
N MET A 941 -29.97 11.07 12.65
CA MET A 941 -29.82 11.26 14.11
C MET A 941 -30.58 12.46 14.66
N HIS A 942 -31.60 12.95 13.96
CA HIS A 942 -32.23 14.25 14.27
C HIS A 942 -32.86 14.35 15.65
N SER A 943 -33.37 13.25 16.21
CA SER A 943 -33.96 13.26 17.56
C SER A 943 -32.93 13.12 18.69
N TRP A 944 -31.64 13.06 18.35
CA TRP A 944 -30.55 12.74 19.28
C TRP A 944 -29.52 13.88 19.39
N MET A 945 -28.83 13.91 20.52
CA MET A 945 -27.74 14.83 20.85
C MET A 945 -26.70 14.12 21.75
N GLY A 946 -25.62 14.81 22.11
CA GLY A 946 -24.52 14.22 22.87
C GLY A 946 -23.48 13.60 21.94
N ASN A 947 -23.10 12.35 22.18
CA ASN A 947 -22.06 11.66 21.43
C ASN A 947 -22.52 11.21 20.03
N LEU A 948 -22.44 12.10 19.04
CA LEU A 948 -22.74 11.82 17.62
C LEU A 948 -21.51 11.40 16.81
N THR A 949 -20.36 11.22 17.48
CA THR A 949 -19.10 10.79 16.84
C THR A 949 -18.98 9.27 16.87
N ASP A 950 -19.24 8.66 18.04
CA ASP A 950 -19.12 7.21 18.21
C ASP A 950 -20.42 6.48 17.85
N TYR A 951 -21.57 7.16 17.96
CA TYR A 951 -22.86 6.67 17.53
C TYR A 951 -23.12 7.15 16.10
N VAL A 952 -22.96 6.24 15.13
CA VAL A 952 -23.06 6.54 13.70
C VAL A 952 -24.24 5.81 13.06
N VAL A 953 -24.78 6.40 12.01
CA VAL A 953 -25.81 5.74 11.19
C VAL A 953 -25.12 4.84 10.17
N GLU A 954 -25.40 3.54 10.24
CA GLU A 954 -24.88 2.55 9.31
C GLU A 954 -25.94 1.49 9.06
N GLU A 955 -26.19 1.18 7.78
CA GLU A 955 -27.13 0.13 7.36
C GLU A 955 -28.48 0.15 8.10
N GLY A 956 -29.07 1.33 8.28
CA GLY A 956 -30.38 1.47 8.95
C GLY A 956 -30.34 1.32 10.48
N THR A 957 -29.16 1.36 11.10
CA THR A 957 -28.95 1.21 12.54
C THR A 957 -28.19 2.40 13.11
N ILE A 958 -28.33 2.63 14.42
CA ILE A 958 -27.35 3.39 15.20
C ILE A 958 -26.30 2.37 15.65
N ALA A 959 -25.13 2.40 15.03
CA ALA A 959 -23.98 1.60 15.41
C ALA A 959 -23.11 2.38 16.39
N VAL A 960 -22.65 1.71 17.45
CA VAL A 960 -21.77 2.32 18.45
C VAL A 960 -20.36 1.78 18.24
N TYR A 961 -19.38 2.66 18.05
CA TYR A 961 -17.96 2.30 17.89
C TYR A 961 -17.10 3.20 18.79
N PRO A 962 -16.85 2.80 20.04
CA PRO A 962 -16.13 3.61 21.02
C PRO A 962 -14.64 3.87 20.71
N ASP A 963 -14.08 3.20 19.70
CA ASP A 963 -12.72 3.43 19.19
C ASP A 963 -12.64 4.60 18.19
N ARG A 964 -13.76 5.27 17.88
CA ARG A 964 -13.82 6.44 16.96
C ARG A 964 -13.44 7.78 17.60
N GLY A 965 -12.75 7.76 18.75
CA GLY A 965 -12.09 8.93 19.33
C GLY A 965 -12.96 9.81 20.23
N GLY A 966 -14.25 9.50 20.41
CA GLY A 966 -15.12 10.10 21.43
C GLY A 966 -15.23 9.24 22.69
N LYS A 967 -15.67 9.83 23.80
CA LYS A 967 -16.23 9.12 24.97
C LYS A 967 -17.50 9.87 25.38
N GLY A 968 -18.58 9.17 25.68
CA GLY A 968 -19.80 9.79 26.20
C GLY A 968 -21.09 9.14 25.72
N ASN A 969 -22.20 9.75 26.14
CA ASN A 969 -23.55 9.21 26.00
C ASN A 969 -24.32 9.89 24.86
N LEU A 970 -25.22 9.12 24.24
CA LEU A 970 -26.17 9.63 23.26
C LEU A 970 -27.50 9.87 23.96
N TYR A 971 -28.05 11.09 23.90
CA TYR A 971 -29.30 11.46 24.56
C TYR A 971 -30.37 11.85 23.55
N THR A 972 -31.64 11.67 23.90
CA THR A 972 -32.76 12.32 23.22
C THR A 972 -32.63 13.84 23.35
N LYS A 973 -33.16 14.60 22.40
CA LYS A 973 -33.27 16.07 22.52
C LYS A 973 -34.34 16.53 23.51
N ASP A 974 -35.40 15.74 23.65
CA ASP A 974 -36.51 16.02 24.55
C ASP A 974 -36.32 15.27 25.89
N GLU A 975 -36.81 15.87 26.98
CA GLU A 975 -36.93 15.22 28.28
C GLU A 975 -38.31 14.58 28.48
N TYR A 976 -38.35 13.45 29.19
CA TYR A 976 -39.56 12.66 29.44
C TYR A 976 -39.71 12.35 30.94
N SER A 977 -40.96 12.36 31.44
CA SER A 977 -41.28 11.96 32.81
C SER A 977 -41.89 10.55 32.85
N ASP A 978 -43.07 10.39 32.25
CA ASP A 978 -43.79 9.13 32.07
C ASP A 978 -43.82 8.77 30.59
N PHE A 979 -43.43 7.56 30.23
CA PHE A 979 -43.31 7.15 28.83
C PHE A 979 -43.37 5.63 28.62
N VAL A 980 -43.64 5.23 27.37
CA VAL A 980 -43.34 3.89 26.84
C VAL A 980 -42.28 4.04 25.75
N PHE A 981 -41.11 3.42 25.94
CA PHE A 981 -39.98 3.46 25.00
C PHE A 981 -39.78 2.07 24.39
N ARG A 982 -39.82 1.97 23.07
CA ARG A 982 -39.64 0.72 22.31
C ARG A 982 -38.43 0.85 21.39
N PHE A 983 -37.59 -0.16 21.41
CA PHE A 983 -36.40 -0.22 20.56
C PHE A 983 -35.97 -1.66 20.32
N GLU A 984 -35.18 -1.84 19.28
CA GLU A 984 -34.45 -3.07 19.04
C GLU A 984 -32.97 -2.84 19.27
N PHE A 985 -32.29 -3.84 19.81
CA PHE A 985 -30.85 -3.81 20.01
C PHE A 985 -30.21 -5.15 19.65
N LYS A 986 -28.97 -5.10 19.17
CA LYS A 986 -28.15 -6.26 18.86
C LYS A 986 -26.82 -6.12 19.58
N LEU A 987 -26.52 -7.08 20.45
CA LEU A 987 -25.29 -7.09 21.25
C LEU A 987 -24.16 -7.82 20.52
N THR A 988 -22.92 -7.35 20.70
CA THR A 988 -21.72 -8.17 20.51
C THR A 988 -21.40 -8.95 21.79
N PRO A 989 -20.51 -9.95 21.74
CA PRO A 989 -19.93 -10.51 22.96
C PRO A 989 -19.41 -9.42 23.90
N ASP A 990 -19.63 -9.61 25.20
CA ASP A 990 -19.20 -8.68 26.27
C ASP A 990 -19.78 -7.26 26.14
N ALA A 991 -20.82 -7.07 25.32
CA ALA A 991 -21.37 -5.74 25.10
C ALA A 991 -21.97 -5.14 26.37
N ASN A 992 -21.62 -3.89 26.65
CA ASN A 992 -22.15 -3.12 27.77
C ASN A 992 -22.56 -1.71 27.32
N ASN A 993 -23.82 -1.40 27.61
CA ASN A 993 -24.41 -0.08 27.47
C ASN A 993 -25.54 0.05 28.50
N GLY A 994 -26.07 1.25 28.65
CA GLY A 994 -27.21 1.52 29.50
C GLY A 994 -28.31 2.23 28.75
N LEU A 995 -29.56 1.95 29.10
CA LEU A 995 -30.65 2.88 28.81
C LEU A 995 -30.81 3.81 30.01
N GLY A 996 -30.23 4.99 29.92
CA GLY A 996 -30.49 6.09 30.84
C GLY A 996 -31.96 6.50 30.73
N ILE A 997 -32.65 6.54 31.86
CA ILE A 997 -34.01 7.06 32.00
C ILE A 997 -33.99 8.22 32.99
N ARG A 998 -34.70 9.30 32.65
CA ARG A 998 -34.71 10.55 33.44
C ARG A 998 -33.29 11.06 33.74
N ALA A 999 -32.38 10.86 32.79
CA ALA A 999 -30.96 11.18 32.92
C ALA A 999 -30.74 12.70 32.80
N PRO A 1000 -29.91 13.31 33.67
CA PRO A 1000 -29.43 14.67 33.47
C PRO A 1000 -28.20 14.72 32.55
N LEU A 1001 -27.81 15.91 32.07
CA LEU A 1001 -26.65 16.09 31.18
C LEU A 1001 -25.36 16.44 31.91
N ASP A 1002 -25.45 16.95 33.14
CA ASP A 1002 -24.38 17.60 33.90
C ASP A 1002 -23.74 16.70 34.96
N CYS A 1003 -24.21 15.46 35.12
CA CYS A 1003 -23.56 14.47 35.97
C CYS A 1003 -23.80 13.04 35.48
N ASP A 1004 -23.21 12.06 36.18
CA ASP A 1004 -23.25 10.64 35.80
C ASP A 1004 -24.70 10.15 35.66
N ALA A 1005 -25.11 9.87 34.42
CA ALA A 1005 -26.47 9.47 34.09
C ALA A 1005 -26.92 8.18 34.79
N ALA A 1006 -26.00 7.30 35.19
CA ALA A 1006 -26.33 6.06 35.88
C ALA A 1006 -26.82 6.29 37.32
N TYR A 1007 -26.21 7.22 38.05
CA TYR A 1007 -26.53 7.50 39.46
C TYR A 1007 -27.40 8.76 39.63
N CYS A 1008 -27.10 9.80 38.87
CA CYS A 1008 -27.89 11.02 38.87
C CYS A 1008 -29.22 10.87 38.14
N GLY A 1009 -29.27 10.05 37.09
CA GLY A 1009 -30.52 9.56 36.52
C GLY A 1009 -30.83 8.17 37.07
N MET A 1010 -31.33 7.29 36.21
CA MET A 1010 -31.31 5.86 36.46
C MET A 1010 -30.88 5.16 35.18
N GLU A 1011 -30.08 4.12 35.31
CA GLU A 1011 -29.68 3.28 34.17
C GLU A 1011 -30.41 1.95 34.21
N LEU A 1012 -31.11 1.62 33.13
CA LEU A 1012 -31.52 0.26 32.86
C LEU A 1012 -30.42 -0.44 32.09
N GLN A 1013 -29.92 -1.54 32.63
CA GLN A 1013 -28.76 -2.21 32.06
C GLN A 1013 -29.06 -2.81 30.68
N ILE A 1014 -28.22 -2.52 29.68
CA ILE A 1014 -28.18 -3.17 28.37
C ILE A 1014 -26.84 -3.89 28.24
N LEU A 1015 -26.73 -5.09 28.82
CA LEU A 1015 -25.50 -5.88 28.71
C LEU A 1015 -25.72 -7.31 28.23
N ASP A 1016 -24.66 -7.89 27.68
CA ASP A 1016 -24.53 -9.34 27.51
C ASP A 1016 -24.29 -9.99 28.88
N ASN A 1017 -25.36 -10.20 29.65
CA ASN A 1017 -25.35 -10.67 31.05
C ASN A 1017 -24.58 -11.95 31.35
N GLU A 1018 -24.25 -12.69 30.31
CA GLU A 1018 -23.84 -14.06 30.40
C GLU A 1018 -22.43 -14.24 29.86
N ALA A 1019 -21.85 -13.14 29.34
CA ALA A 1019 -20.43 -13.01 29.15
C ALA A 1019 -19.69 -13.29 30.46
N ASP A 1020 -18.52 -13.92 30.34
CA ASP A 1020 -17.77 -14.47 31.47
C ASP A 1020 -17.42 -13.43 32.54
N MET A 1021 -17.18 -12.19 32.11
CA MET A 1021 -16.87 -11.07 33.00
C MET A 1021 -18.03 -10.65 33.91
N TYR A 1022 -19.27 -11.00 33.58
CA TYR A 1022 -20.48 -10.62 34.34
C TYR A 1022 -21.03 -11.74 35.25
N LYS A 1023 -20.30 -12.86 35.37
CA LYS A 1023 -20.69 -14.01 36.22
C LYS A 1023 -20.88 -13.68 37.70
N LYS A 1024 -20.22 -12.65 38.21
CA LYS A 1024 -20.22 -12.24 39.63
C LYS A 1024 -20.97 -10.93 39.88
N LEU A 1025 -21.80 -10.49 38.93
CA LEU A 1025 -22.65 -9.32 39.14
C LEU A 1025 -23.71 -9.58 40.22
N GLU A 1026 -24.03 -8.55 40.97
CA GLU A 1026 -25.17 -8.55 41.88
C GLU A 1026 -26.48 -8.56 41.09
N PRO A 1027 -27.60 -9.08 41.65
CA PRO A 1027 -28.86 -9.22 40.94
C PRO A 1027 -29.38 -7.94 40.26
N TYR A 1028 -29.08 -6.76 40.81
CA TYR A 1028 -29.48 -5.45 40.30
C TYR A 1028 -28.57 -4.88 39.21
N GLN A 1029 -27.51 -5.59 38.82
CA GLN A 1029 -26.56 -5.15 37.78
C GLN A 1029 -26.77 -5.87 36.44
N TYR A 1030 -27.65 -6.88 36.40
CA TYR A 1030 -27.94 -7.62 35.17
C TYR A 1030 -28.93 -6.86 34.25
N HIS A 1031 -28.87 -7.10 32.94
CA HIS A 1031 -29.73 -6.56 31.87
C HIS A 1031 -31.19 -6.44 32.30
N GLY A 1032 -31.79 -5.29 31.97
CA GLY A 1032 -33.15 -4.94 32.32
C GLY A 1032 -33.34 -4.48 33.76
N SER A 1033 -32.35 -4.65 34.64
CA SER A 1033 -32.40 -4.13 36.02
C SER A 1033 -32.21 -2.62 36.02
N VAL A 1034 -32.83 -1.94 36.99
CA VAL A 1034 -32.45 -0.57 37.36
C VAL A 1034 -31.17 -0.70 38.19
N TYR A 1035 -30.07 -0.21 37.66
CA TYR A 1035 -28.73 -0.39 38.23
C TYR A 1035 -28.68 0.09 39.68
N GLY A 1036 -28.30 -0.78 40.60
CA GLY A 1036 -28.23 -0.49 42.04
C GLY A 1036 -29.57 -0.51 42.78
N VAL A 1037 -30.73 -0.62 42.09
CA VAL A 1037 -32.05 -0.36 42.68
C VAL A 1037 -33.03 -1.53 42.56
N LEU A 1038 -33.35 -1.99 41.34
CA LEU A 1038 -34.41 -2.98 41.10
C LEU A 1038 -33.90 -4.11 40.18
N PRO A 1039 -33.82 -5.37 40.67
CA PRO A 1039 -33.33 -6.49 39.87
C PRO A 1039 -34.37 -6.99 38.86
N ALA A 1040 -33.93 -7.35 37.66
CA ALA A 1040 -34.74 -7.99 36.63
C ALA A 1040 -34.54 -9.51 36.56
N LYS A 1041 -35.50 -10.21 35.97
CA LYS A 1041 -35.39 -11.64 35.64
C LYS A 1041 -34.38 -11.84 34.50
N ARG A 1042 -33.60 -12.91 34.62
CA ARG A 1042 -32.59 -13.33 33.62
C ARG A 1042 -33.11 -14.43 32.69
N GLY A 1043 -32.36 -14.70 31.62
CA GLY A 1043 -32.59 -15.82 30.70
C GLY A 1043 -33.52 -15.52 29.52
N PHE A 1044 -33.78 -14.25 29.22
CA PHE A 1044 -34.71 -13.81 28.16
C PHE A 1044 -34.02 -13.04 27.01
N LEU A 1045 -32.71 -12.80 27.10
CA LEU A 1045 -31.91 -12.28 25.99
C LEU A 1045 -31.77 -13.35 24.91
N LYS A 1046 -31.83 -12.95 23.65
CA LYS A 1046 -31.40 -13.79 22.53
C LYS A 1046 -29.87 -13.89 22.48
N PRO A 1047 -29.32 -14.89 21.77
CA PRO A 1047 -27.88 -14.98 21.53
C PRO A 1047 -27.29 -13.68 20.97
N VAL A 1048 -26.03 -13.40 21.31
CA VAL A 1048 -25.27 -12.28 20.72
C VAL A 1048 -25.26 -12.39 19.19
N GLY A 1049 -25.35 -11.24 18.52
CA GLY A 1049 -25.55 -11.18 17.07
C GLY A 1049 -27.02 -11.25 16.61
N GLU A 1050 -27.97 -11.60 17.49
CA GLU A 1050 -29.41 -11.52 17.19
C GLU A 1050 -30.07 -10.24 17.70
N TRP A 1051 -31.13 -9.81 17.00
CA TRP A 1051 -31.93 -8.64 17.39
C TRP A 1051 -32.91 -8.96 18.52
N ASN A 1052 -32.73 -8.28 19.64
CA ASN A 1052 -33.64 -8.25 20.78
C ASN A 1052 -34.64 -7.10 20.63
N VAL A 1053 -35.88 -7.30 21.09
CA VAL A 1053 -36.91 -6.26 21.16
C VAL A 1053 -37.17 -5.92 22.62
N GLN A 1054 -37.09 -4.64 22.99
CA GLN A 1054 -37.35 -4.19 24.36
C GLN A 1054 -38.37 -3.05 24.41
N GLU A 1055 -39.30 -3.16 25.35
CA GLU A 1055 -40.24 -2.11 25.73
C GLU A 1055 -40.01 -1.75 27.21
N VAL A 1056 -39.82 -0.46 27.47
CA VAL A 1056 -39.68 0.09 28.81
C VAL A 1056 -40.83 1.05 29.07
N THR A 1057 -41.63 0.75 30.10
CA THR A 1057 -42.67 1.65 30.59
C THR A 1057 -42.23 2.28 31.90
N VAL A 1058 -42.19 3.60 31.95
CA VAL A 1058 -41.95 4.38 33.17
C VAL A 1058 -43.21 5.20 33.46
N LYS A 1059 -43.80 5.03 34.64
CA LYS A 1059 -45.02 5.74 35.05
C LYS A 1059 -45.00 6.06 36.54
N GLY A 1060 -44.80 7.32 36.90
CA GLY A 1060 -44.57 7.74 38.28
C GLY A 1060 -43.33 7.06 38.86
N SER A 1061 -43.51 6.28 39.94
CA SER A 1061 -42.45 5.47 40.55
C SER A 1061 -42.31 4.07 39.95
N LYS A 1062 -43.21 3.66 39.04
CA LYS A 1062 -43.23 2.31 38.48
C LYS A 1062 -42.39 2.20 37.22
N ILE A 1063 -41.58 1.15 37.15
CA ILE A 1063 -40.75 0.80 36.01
C ILE A 1063 -41.05 -0.63 35.60
N LYS A 1064 -41.42 -0.82 34.33
CA LYS A 1064 -41.65 -2.13 33.73
C LYS A 1064 -40.77 -2.32 32.50
N VAL A 1065 -40.09 -3.44 32.41
CA VAL A 1065 -39.26 -3.84 31.25
C VAL A 1065 -39.79 -5.15 30.68
N VAL A 1066 -40.16 -5.11 29.40
CA VAL A 1066 -40.56 -6.27 28.61
C VAL A 1066 -39.48 -6.53 27.57
N LEU A 1067 -38.86 -7.71 27.61
CA LEU A 1067 -37.81 -8.14 26.70
C LEU A 1067 -38.30 -9.36 25.92
N ASN A 1068 -38.24 -9.30 24.58
CA ASN A 1068 -38.67 -10.36 23.67
C ASN A 1068 -40.06 -10.94 24.00
N GLY A 1069 -40.99 -10.06 24.38
CA GLY A 1069 -42.36 -10.42 24.76
C GLY A 1069 -42.55 -10.86 26.22
N THR A 1070 -41.48 -10.98 27.02
CA THR A 1070 -41.57 -11.38 28.43
C THR A 1070 -41.31 -10.22 29.39
N THR A 1071 -42.17 -10.04 30.39
CA THR A 1071 -41.93 -9.05 31.47
C THR A 1071 -40.82 -9.54 32.39
N ILE A 1072 -39.65 -8.88 32.34
CA ILE A 1072 -38.47 -9.21 33.13
C ILE A 1072 -38.32 -8.32 34.37
N LEU A 1073 -38.85 -7.10 34.34
CA LEU A 1073 -38.94 -6.21 35.50
C LEU A 1073 -40.34 -5.59 35.56
N ASP A 1074 -40.94 -5.56 36.75
CA ASP A 1074 -42.15 -4.81 37.08
C ASP A 1074 -42.02 -4.38 38.54
N GLY A 1075 -41.41 -3.21 38.75
CA GLY A 1075 -40.97 -2.75 40.07
C GLY A 1075 -41.40 -1.31 40.38
N ASP A 1076 -41.41 -0.97 41.66
CA ASP A 1076 -41.81 0.34 42.18
C ASP A 1076 -40.68 0.96 43.02
N LEU A 1077 -40.24 2.15 42.65
CA LEU A 1077 -39.16 2.88 43.33
C LEU A 1077 -39.55 3.37 44.73
N THR A 1078 -40.81 3.29 45.14
CA THR A 1078 -41.30 3.87 46.42
C THR A 1078 -40.46 3.43 47.63
N GLU A 1079 -40.07 2.16 47.72
CA GLU A 1079 -39.25 1.70 48.85
C GLU A 1079 -37.80 2.18 48.74
N ALA A 1080 -37.22 2.20 47.54
CA ALA A 1080 -35.88 2.74 47.32
C ALA A 1080 -35.80 4.25 47.60
N ARG A 1081 -36.88 5.01 47.31
CA ARG A 1081 -36.99 6.44 47.66
C ARG A 1081 -37.00 6.68 49.17
N LYS A 1082 -37.54 5.75 49.96
CA LYS A 1082 -37.61 5.86 51.43
C LYS A 1082 -36.36 5.35 52.13
N LYS A 1083 -35.80 4.22 51.65
CA LYS A 1083 -34.76 3.45 52.34
C LYS A 1083 -33.37 3.55 51.70
N GLY A 1084 -33.28 4.18 50.53
CA GLY A 1084 -32.08 4.18 49.69
C GLY A 1084 -32.02 2.97 48.73
N PRO A 1085 -31.08 2.99 47.77
CA PRO A 1085 -30.87 1.91 46.81
C PRO A 1085 -30.34 0.63 47.47
N MET A 1086 -30.45 -0.49 46.75
CA MET A 1086 -30.02 -1.81 47.20
C MET A 1086 -28.49 -1.92 47.35
N ASP A 1087 -27.75 -1.17 46.54
CA ASP A 1087 -26.28 -1.12 46.56
C ASP A 1087 -25.70 -0.21 47.67
N LYS A 1088 -26.56 0.50 48.41
CA LYS A 1088 -26.22 1.46 49.48
C LYS A 1088 -25.36 2.64 49.05
N LYS A 1089 -25.23 2.91 47.75
CA LYS A 1089 -24.53 4.10 47.23
C LYS A 1089 -25.47 5.29 47.17
N GLU A 1090 -24.92 6.50 47.05
CA GLU A 1090 -25.73 7.68 46.79
C GLU A 1090 -26.28 7.63 45.36
N HIS A 1091 -27.61 7.64 45.22
CA HIS A 1091 -28.27 7.50 43.92
C HIS A 1091 -29.41 8.54 43.77
N PRO A 1092 -29.06 9.82 43.55
CA PRO A 1092 -30.03 10.91 43.60
C PRO A 1092 -31.11 10.80 42.52
N GLY A 1093 -30.87 10.08 41.42
CA GLY A 1093 -31.84 9.95 40.35
C GLY A 1093 -33.08 9.10 40.63
N ILE A 1094 -33.10 8.32 41.72
CA ILE A 1094 -34.34 7.63 42.17
C ILE A 1094 -35.43 8.66 42.52
N MET A 1095 -35.03 9.86 42.95
CA MET A 1095 -35.92 10.98 43.25
C MET A 1095 -36.26 11.84 42.03
N ARG A 1096 -35.64 11.59 40.86
CA ARG A 1096 -35.96 12.33 39.64
C ARG A 1096 -37.25 11.82 39.01
N ASP A 1097 -38.10 12.77 38.63
CA ASP A 1097 -39.37 12.50 37.95
C ASP A 1097 -39.35 12.87 36.47
N LYS A 1098 -38.27 13.51 35.98
CA LYS A 1098 -38.10 13.92 34.58
C LYS A 1098 -36.62 14.00 34.19
N GLY A 1099 -36.30 13.72 32.93
CA GLY A 1099 -34.98 13.95 32.33
C GLY A 1099 -34.89 13.31 30.94
N TYR A 1100 -33.68 13.24 30.38
CA TYR A 1100 -33.45 12.67 29.05
C TYR A 1100 -33.51 11.13 29.07
N ILE A 1101 -33.75 10.56 27.90
CA ILE A 1101 -33.50 9.14 27.64
C ILE A 1101 -32.18 9.06 26.89
N GLY A 1102 -31.31 8.11 27.21
CA GLY A 1102 -30.03 8.02 26.53
C GLY A 1102 -29.46 6.61 26.48
N PHE A 1103 -28.60 6.38 25.50
CA PHE A 1103 -27.72 5.23 25.47
C PHE A 1103 -26.39 5.61 26.11
N LEU A 1104 -26.09 4.94 27.22
CA LEU A 1104 -24.95 5.22 28.08
C LEU A 1104 -23.82 4.27 27.68
N GLY A 1105 -22.92 4.77 26.83
CA GLY A 1105 -21.90 3.92 26.20
C GLY A 1105 -20.79 3.54 27.16
N HIS A 1106 -20.49 2.23 27.28
CA HIS A 1106 -19.44 1.71 28.17
C HIS A 1106 -18.28 1.02 27.42
N GLY A 1107 -18.01 1.44 26.18
CA GLY A 1107 -16.82 0.98 25.45
C GLY A 1107 -17.02 -0.27 24.57
N SER A 1108 -18.25 -0.78 24.45
CA SER A 1108 -18.57 -1.91 23.57
C SER A 1108 -19.24 -1.50 22.27
N ALA A 1109 -19.00 -2.27 21.21
CA ALA A 1109 -19.76 -2.16 19.97
C ALA A 1109 -21.13 -2.82 20.10
N LEU A 1110 -22.17 -2.19 19.57
CA LEU A 1110 -23.53 -2.76 19.47
C LEU A 1110 -24.38 -1.90 18.53
N TRP A 1111 -25.59 -2.36 18.25
CA TRP A 1111 -26.48 -1.66 17.32
C TRP A 1111 -27.86 -1.46 17.91
N PHE A 1112 -28.48 -0.32 17.61
CA PHE A 1112 -29.88 -0.01 17.90
C PHE A 1112 -30.65 0.28 16.62
N ARG A 1113 -31.95 -0.05 16.58
CA ARG A 1113 -32.84 0.34 15.49
C ARG A 1113 -34.30 0.45 15.92
N ASN A 1114 -35.14 0.96 15.02
CA ASN A 1114 -36.60 1.02 15.18
C ASN A 1114 -37.04 1.68 16.50
N ILE A 1115 -36.42 2.82 16.83
CA ILE A 1115 -36.57 3.45 18.14
C ILE A 1115 -37.76 4.39 18.12
N ARG A 1116 -38.66 4.24 19.08
CA ARG A 1116 -39.88 5.04 19.20
C ARG A 1116 -40.34 5.19 20.64
N ILE A 1117 -41.03 6.29 20.91
CA ILE A 1117 -41.50 6.65 22.24
C ILE A 1117 -42.96 7.10 22.22
N LYS A 1118 -43.71 6.72 23.24
CA LYS A 1118 -45.02 7.28 23.56
C LYS A 1118 -44.88 8.06 24.86
N ASP A 1119 -45.05 9.37 24.79
CA ASP A 1119 -45.06 10.25 25.95
C ASP A 1119 -46.40 10.09 26.68
N LEU A 1120 -46.36 9.60 27.92
CA LEU A 1120 -47.54 9.40 28.76
C LEU A 1120 -47.86 10.61 29.65
N SER A 1121 -46.98 11.61 29.67
CA SER A 1121 -47.14 12.82 30.47
C SER A 1121 -48.06 13.86 29.81
N LYS A 1122 -48.26 13.73 28.50
CA LYS A 1122 -49.15 14.58 27.70
C LYS A 1122 -50.49 13.88 27.53
N LYS A 1123 -51.56 14.54 27.99
CA LYS A 1123 -52.95 14.05 27.85
C LYS A 1123 -53.47 14.19 26.44
#